data_AF-A0A8H8M4X9-F1
#
_entry.id   AF-A0A8H8M4X9-F1
#
_cell.length_a   1.000
_cell.length_b   1.000
_cell.length_c   1.000
_cell.angle_alpha   90.00
_cell.angle_beta   90.00
_cell.angle_gamma   90.00
#
_symmetry.space_group_name_H-M   'P 1'
#
loop_
_entity.id
_entity.type
_entity.pdbx_description
1 polymer ?
#
loop_
_entity_poly.entity_id
_entity_poly.type
_entity_poly.pdbx_seq_one_letter_code
_entity_poly.pdbx_strand_id
1 'polypeptide(L)'
;MLWVYLCRKLWGSTHPEDHIPGTHCQEEEKRVSEKDSPDAVTARALDWLIRHADEESAVDAAIRAIAGANLPKDVWDILAKDSLIALVAQKFTALFGGVLDSEDSTTISTAGPSHGIDSDRRQPSVPNGVSHQDQASVPGLASETTESSRIIPVYKAGRTDTLQPAASGSQIDPTLTARPKLGAYATLDSGQSIAEHELEIVKSLYGRALTNIAKHCSIITATSGSNNDLESGSSAVASIPLTSDQTKAVTRGLHLLVLSQSPDISAFGLTSISAWHMFTMESRDKWQATLERSFDILIDHVRGKTPVQADAVAGLMQVLPIEISYWQQDLSKQQKKKLLHKLVDLISEKDLPVQVKDGLPLVLAVLAIAINDYPSLYTRDDFCQWEDAYGEYKKLIEAHHEAAKKWIHGPSEDISSIPTTNSHANRAGWRAWRAQQAARIYTDYPKLCKDHTDPLLLLGLAGLLGSLGSLGLEDRSTDISKAIAKILRSTSSLNKSEQLTLPLVLPLSFDIRSYVVDRIIYVLLPPRFRNDVDTLNEEAKVYLLKTFVETPRIWVDFGPQLALPVIQLLHATENDKLCKQCIIALDNYTRTKPSLHEWEPFVSYAIPEKMVSVVKKNVDVRFWVAQIFEFFSHYLSEPRESRTSKIFDILRLMISKDLFGTLIYIIRGSGSKSLVDIWQSPMLELPRVLKSNSHHDQGDAELLKKMEEFCGAYVFDTETKVNRFVGLLKNELGKVSDSSTHEVGSSTDAER
;
A
#
# COMPACT_ATOMS: atom_id res chain seq x y z
N MET A 1 -13.26 -24.79 -38.81
CA MET A 1 -14.62 -24.40 -39.25
C MET A 1 -14.80 -22.88 -39.36
N LEU A 2 -14.41 -22.06 -38.37
CA LEU A 2 -14.54 -20.60 -38.46
C LEU A 2 -13.73 -19.97 -39.61
N TRP A 3 -12.51 -20.45 -39.86
CA TRP A 3 -11.67 -20.00 -40.98
C TRP A 3 -12.28 -20.37 -42.35
N VAL A 4 -12.70 -21.62 -42.54
CA VAL A 4 -13.42 -22.06 -43.75
C VAL A 4 -14.70 -21.25 -44.00
N TYR A 5 -15.42 -20.89 -42.92
CA TYR A 5 -16.60 -20.02 -43.00
C TYR A 5 -16.23 -18.58 -43.36
N LEU A 6 -15.17 -18.01 -42.77
CA LEU A 6 -14.64 -16.67 -43.09
C LEU A 6 -14.14 -16.60 -44.54
N CYS A 7 -13.37 -17.58 -44.99
CA CYS A 7 -12.91 -17.70 -46.37
C CYS A 7 -14.08 -17.77 -47.35
N ARG A 8 -15.09 -18.61 -47.07
CA ARG A 8 -16.30 -18.69 -47.92
C ARG A 8 -17.12 -17.40 -47.96
N LYS A 9 -17.17 -16.67 -46.85
CA LYS A 9 -18.01 -15.47 -46.72
C LYS A 9 -17.32 -14.20 -47.22
N LEU A 10 -16.00 -14.08 -47.01
CA LEU A 10 -15.20 -12.93 -47.43
C LEU A 10 -14.82 -12.99 -48.92
N TRP A 11 -14.64 -14.19 -49.50
CA TRP A 11 -14.32 -14.32 -50.93
C TRP A 11 -15.52 -14.27 -51.88
N GLY A 12 -16.74 -14.08 -51.38
CA GLY A 12 -17.88 -13.58 -52.15
C GLY A 12 -18.11 -14.19 -53.54
N SER A 13 -17.73 -15.45 -53.80
CA SER A 13 -17.93 -16.02 -55.12
C SER A 13 -19.34 -16.59 -55.22
N THR A 14 -20.26 -15.78 -55.73
CA THR A 14 -21.57 -16.22 -56.22
C THR A 14 -21.50 -16.79 -57.64
N HIS A 15 -20.31 -17.07 -58.19
CA HIS A 15 -20.18 -17.71 -59.50
C HIS A 15 -19.74 -19.18 -59.36
N PRO A 16 -20.60 -20.15 -59.73
CA PRO A 16 -20.31 -21.57 -59.55
C PRO A 16 -19.25 -22.18 -60.47
N GLU A 17 -18.63 -21.46 -61.43
CA GLU A 17 -17.92 -22.16 -62.53
C GLU A 17 -16.56 -21.61 -62.98
N ASP A 18 -15.96 -20.61 -62.32
CA ASP A 18 -14.60 -20.20 -62.69
C ASP A 18 -13.53 -20.97 -61.90
N HIS A 19 -12.83 -21.86 -62.61
CA HIS A 19 -11.64 -22.58 -62.16
C HIS A 19 -10.51 -21.62 -61.79
N ILE A 20 -10.47 -21.20 -60.52
CA ILE A 20 -9.28 -20.60 -59.92
C ILE A 20 -8.20 -21.71 -59.78
N PRO A 21 -6.94 -21.50 -60.19
CA PRO A 21 -5.87 -22.48 -60.00
C PRO A 21 -5.55 -22.63 -58.51
N GLY A 22 -6.20 -23.59 -57.86
CA GLY A 22 -6.30 -23.70 -56.41
C GLY A 22 -5.31 -24.63 -55.72
N THR A 23 -4.27 -25.17 -56.37
CA THR A 23 -3.44 -26.20 -55.72
C THR A 23 -2.46 -25.67 -54.68
N HIS A 24 -1.77 -24.55 -54.95
CA HIS A 24 -0.74 -24.06 -54.02
C HIS A 24 -1.30 -23.43 -52.74
N CYS A 25 -2.41 -22.67 -52.81
CA CYS A 25 -3.05 -22.12 -51.62
C CYS A 25 -3.68 -23.22 -50.74
N GLN A 26 -4.28 -24.24 -51.36
CA GLN A 26 -4.94 -25.33 -50.61
C GLN A 26 -3.92 -26.29 -49.97
N GLU A 27 -2.79 -26.56 -50.64
CA GLU A 27 -1.72 -27.39 -50.06
C GLU A 27 -1.02 -26.69 -48.89
N GLU A 28 -0.75 -25.38 -48.99
CA GLU A 28 -0.15 -24.63 -47.89
C GLU A 28 -1.15 -24.42 -46.74
N GLU A 29 -2.44 -24.24 -47.04
CA GLU A 29 -3.52 -24.23 -46.04
C GLU A 29 -3.60 -25.56 -45.29
N LYS A 30 -3.57 -26.70 -46.00
CA LYS A 30 -3.58 -28.03 -45.39
C LYS A 30 -2.34 -28.26 -44.53
N ARG A 31 -1.16 -27.89 -45.03
CA ARG A 31 0.12 -28.04 -44.32
C ARG A 31 0.15 -27.22 -43.03
N VAL A 32 -0.35 -25.99 -43.06
CA VAL A 32 -0.48 -25.10 -41.89
C VAL A 32 -1.52 -25.63 -40.91
N SER A 33 -2.68 -26.07 -41.41
CA SER A 33 -3.76 -26.64 -40.60
C SER A 33 -3.39 -27.94 -39.89
N GLU A 34 -2.54 -28.78 -40.49
CA GLU A 34 -2.12 -30.06 -39.91
C GLU A 34 -0.95 -29.91 -38.93
N LYS A 35 -0.17 -28.83 -39.05
CA LYS A 35 1.06 -28.61 -38.28
C LYS A 35 0.92 -27.62 -37.13
N ASP A 36 0.07 -26.60 -37.28
CA ASP A 36 -0.04 -25.50 -36.33
C ASP A 36 -1.25 -25.65 -35.40
N SER A 37 -1.15 -25.11 -34.18
CA SER A 37 -2.30 -25.06 -33.26
C SER A 37 -3.41 -24.17 -33.86
N PRO A 38 -4.70 -24.44 -33.55
CA PRO A 38 -5.80 -23.58 -33.99
C PRO A 38 -5.60 -22.09 -33.67
N ASP A 39 -4.95 -21.80 -32.55
CA ASP A 39 -4.64 -20.42 -32.13
C ASP A 39 -3.57 -19.79 -33.03
N ALA A 40 -2.55 -20.55 -33.44
CA ALA A 40 -1.53 -20.08 -34.39
C ALA A 40 -2.12 -19.79 -35.79
N VAL A 41 -3.05 -20.63 -36.25
CA VAL A 41 -3.79 -20.37 -37.50
C VAL A 41 -4.63 -19.11 -37.37
N THR A 42 -5.31 -18.94 -36.23
CA THR A 42 -6.11 -17.74 -35.94
C THR A 42 -5.26 -16.48 -35.87
N ALA A 43 -4.06 -16.54 -35.29
CA ALA A 43 -3.11 -15.43 -35.28
C ALA A 43 -2.68 -15.01 -36.69
N ARG A 44 -2.34 -15.98 -37.56
CA ARG A 44 -1.98 -15.69 -38.96
C ARG A 44 -3.16 -15.13 -39.76
N ALA A 45 -4.36 -15.61 -39.48
CA ALA A 45 -5.60 -15.09 -40.05
C ALA A 45 -5.81 -13.61 -39.68
N LEU A 46 -5.63 -13.26 -38.40
CA LEU A 46 -5.75 -11.88 -37.92
C LEU A 46 -4.68 -10.97 -38.55
N ASP A 47 -3.43 -11.44 -38.61
CA ASP A 47 -2.34 -10.73 -39.29
C ASP A 47 -2.65 -10.49 -40.78
N TRP A 48 -3.14 -11.52 -41.48
CA TRP A 48 -3.53 -11.41 -42.89
C TRP A 48 -4.67 -10.40 -43.09
N LEU A 49 -5.72 -10.46 -42.26
CA LEU A 49 -6.85 -9.52 -42.33
C LEU A 49 -6.39 -8.07 -42.14
N ILE A 50 -5.51 -7.81 -41.17
CA ILE A 50 -5.05 -6.44 -40.89
C ILE A 50 -4.20 -5.90 -42.05
N ARG A 51 -3.44 -6.76 -42.73
CA ARG A 51 -2.56 -6.40 -43.85
C ARG A 51 -3.27 -6.27 -45.19
N HIS A 52 -4.22 -7.15 -45.47
CA HIS A 52 -4.69 -7.39 -46.83
C HIS A 52 -6.19 -7.16 -47.01
N ALA A 53 -6.97 -6.97 -45.94
CA ALA A 53 -8.38 -6.65 -46.10
C ALA A 53 -8.54 -5.20 -46.58
N ASP A 54 -9.23 -5.04 -47.72
CA ASP A 54 -9.64 -3.73 -48.23
C ASP A 54 -10.80 -3.13 -47.41
N GLU A 55 -11.61 -3.99 -46.76
CA GLU A 55 -12.76 -3.58 -45.98
C GLU A 55 -12.35 -3.18 -44.54
N GLU A 56 -12.57 -1.91 -44.18
CA GLU A 56 -12.26 -1.37 -42.85
C GLU A 56 -12.96 -2.15 -41.72
N SER A 57 -14.18 -2.64 -41.98
CA SER A 57 -14.96 -3.44 -41.02
C SER A 57 -14.26 -4.76 -40.66
N ALA A 58 -13.54 -5.37 -41.60
CA ALA A 58 -12.79 -6.62 -41.41
C ALA A 58 -11.51 -6.37 -40.60
N VAL A 59 -10.82 -5.25 -40.87
CA VAL A 59 -9.68 -4.81 -40.06
C VAL A 59 -10.13 -4.52 -38.63
N ASP A 60 -11.21 -3.78 -38.44
CA ASP A 60 -11.75 -3.47 -37.10
C ASP A 60 -12.21 -4.71 -36.34
N ALA A 61 -12.76 -5.72 -37.04
CA ALA A 61 -13.08 -7.00 -36.44
C ALA A 61 -11.82 -7.73 -35.97
N ALA A 62 -10.74 -7.71 -36.76
CA ALA A 62 -9.46 -8.29 -36.37
C ALA A 62 -8.82 -7.54 -35.18
N ILE A 63 -8.84 -6.20 -35.20
CA ILE A 63 -8.34 -5.37 -34.09
C ILE A 63 -9.14 -5.62 -32.81
N ARG A 64 -10.47 -5.71 -32.91
CA ARG A 64 -11.33 -6.06 -31.76
C ARG A 64 -10.99 -7.45 -31.21
N ALA A 65 -10.70 -8.42 -32.09
CA ALA A 65 -10.27 -9.75 -31.66
C ALA A 65 -8.95 -9.67 -30.89
N ILE A 66 -7.93 -8.97 -31.42
CA ILE A 66 -6.62 -8.79 -30.73
C ILE A 66 -6.77 -8.04 -29.40
N ALA A 67 -7.58 -6.98 -29.36
CA ALA A 67 -7.82 -6.17 -28.17
C ALA A 67 -8.50 -6.93 -27.02
N GLY A 68 -9.24 -7.99 -27.34
CA GLY A 68 -9.91 -8.87 -26.38
C GLY A 68 -9.23 -10.23 -26.18
N ALA A 69 -8.13 -10.51 -26.86
CA ALA A 69 -7.53 -11.84 -26.87
C ALA A 69 -6.73 -12.11 -25.57
N ASN A 70 -6.86 -13.32 -25.04
CA ASN A 70 -6.00 -13.87 -24.00
C ASN A 70 -5.30 -15.10 -24.59
N LEU A 71 -4.23 -14.86 -25.36
CA LEU A 71 -3.55 -15.90 -26.13
C LEU A 71 -2.29 -16.39 -25.40
N PRO A 72 -1.90 -17.67 -25.60
CA PRO A 72 -0.60 -18.18 -25.20
C PRO A 72 0.57 -17.36 -25.80
N LYS A 73 1.72 -17.35 -25.11
CA LYS A 73 2.89 -16.55 -25.51
C LYS A 73 3.38 -16.87 -26.93
N ASP A 74 3.40 -18.14 -27.31
CA ASP A 74 3.81 -18.61 -28.63
C ASP A 74 2.89 -18.09 -29.76
N VAL A 75 1.62 -17.84 -29.45
CA VAL A 75 0.66 -17.25 -30.39
C VAL A 75 0.88 -15.75 -30.50
N TRP A 76 1.20 -15.09 -29.39
CA TRP A 76 1.61 -13.69 -29.43
C TRP A 76 2.90 -13.49 -30.21
N ASP A 77 3.87 -14.40 -30.11
CA ASP A 77 5.11 -14.36 -30.90
C ASP A 77 4.82 -14.41 -32.42
N ILE A 78 3.69 -14.99 -32.84
CA ILE A 78 3.23 -14.96 -34.24
C ILE A 78 2.66 -13.59 -34.62
N LEU A 79 1.82 -13.00 -33.75
CA LEU A 79 1.25 -11.65 -33.94
C LEU A 79 2.31 -10.55 -33.81
N ALA A 80 3.36 -10.81 -33.03
CA ALA A 80 4.49 -9.94 -32.77
C ALA A 80 5.37 -9.67 -33.99
N LYS A 81 5.21 -10.39 -35.10
CA LYS A 81 6.12 -10.28 -36.25
C LYS A 81 6.08 -8.88 -36.86
N ASP A 82 7.27 -8.37 -37.18
CA ASP A 82 7.64 -6.94 -37.36
C ASP A 82 6.63 -6.05 -38.08
N SER A 83 5.96 -6.53 -39.12
CA SER A 83 5.02 -5.71 -39.90
C SER A 83 3.66 -5.48 -39.25
N LEU A 84 3.21 -6.33 -38.31
CA LEU A 84 1.88 -6.15 -37.71
C LEU A 84 1.84 -4.96 -36.77
N ILE A 85 2.81 -4.83 -35.85
CA ILE A 85 2.84 -3.70 -34.90
C ILE A 85 2.97 -2.38 -35.66
N ALA A 86 3.88 -2.30 -36.63
CA ALA A 86 4.06 -1.08 -37.42
C ALA A 86 2.76 -0.68 -38.12
N LEU A 87 2.02 -1.64 -38.67
CA LEU A 87 0.75 -1.40 -39.34
C LEU A 87 -0.36 -0.98 -38.37
N VAL A 88 -0.48 -1.65 -37.22
CA VAL A 88 -1.45 -1.27 -36.18
C VAL A 88 -1.11 0.11 -35.62
N ALA A 89 0.17 0.45 -35.43
CA ALA A 89 0.62 1.75 -34.95
C ALA A 89 0.33 2.85 -35.98
N GLN A 90 0.56 2.58 -37.26
CA GLN A 90 0.22 3.50 -38.35
C GLN A 90 -1.29 3.74 -38.44
N LYS A 91 -2.10 2.68 -38.35
CA LYS A 91 -3.57 2.81 -38.35
C LYS A 91 -4.05 3.56 -37.11
N PHE A 92 -3.51 3.25 -35.93
CA PHE A 92 -3.84 3.95 -34.69
C PHE A 92 -3.54 5.45 -34.78
N THR A 93 -2.35 5.82 -35.26
CA THR A 93 -1.95 7.23 -35.41
C THR A 93 -2.79 7.96 -36.47
N ALA A 94 -3.18 7.29 -37.55
CA ALA A 94 -4.09 7.84 -38.56
C ALA A 94 -5.48 8.21 -38.00
N LEU A 95 -5.98 7.50 -36.96
CA LEU A 95 -7.25 7.84 -36.29
C LEU A 95 -7.24 9.20 -35.58
N PHE A 96 -6.06 9.79 -35.35
CA PHE A 96 -5.90 11.11 -34.74
C PHE A 96 -5.53 12.20 -35.77
N GLY A 97 -5.73 11.94 -37.07
CA GLY A 97 -5.30 12.77 -38.21
C GLY A 97 -5.28 14.28 -37.96
N GLY A 98 -4.11 14.89 -38.16
CA GLY A 98 -3.86 16.34 -38.00
C GLY A 98 -3.78 16.85 -36.55
N VAL A 99 -4.42 16.18 -35.58
CA VAL A 99 -4.35 16.57 -34.16
C VAL A 99 -2.92 16.41 -33.64
N LEU A 100 -2.26 15.32 -34.04
CA LEU A 100 -0.89 15.01 -33.61
C LEU A 100 0.18 15.98 -34.18
N ASP A 101 -0.14 16.66 -35.29
CA ASP A 101 0.78 17.56 -36.01
C ASP A 101 0.74 19.01 -35.50
N SER A 102 -0.27 19.36 -34.68
CA SER A 102 -0.58 20.75 -34.33
C SER A 102 0.19 21.34 -33.13
N GLU A 103 0.86 20.50 -32.32
CA GLU A 103 1.31 20.91 -30.98
C GLU A 103 2.75 21.41 -30.86
N ASP A 104 3.56 21.42 -31.92
CA ASP A 104 4.91 22.02 -31.84
C ASP A 104 4.86 23.56 -31.66
N SER A 105 3.66 24.17 -31.59
CA SER A 105 3.46 25.62 -31.40
C SER A 105 2.66 26.02 -30.15
N THR A 106 2.06 25.09 -29.41
CA THR A 106 1.25 25.40 -28.22
C THR A 106 1.66 24.52 -27.05
N THR A 107 2.54 25.06 -26.20
CA THR A 107 2.67 24.62 -24.81
C THR A 107 1.28 24.45 -24.21
N ILE A 108 0.87 23.20 -23.95
CA ILE A 108 -0.30 22.86 -23.14
C ILE A 108 -0.08 23.55 -21.79
N SER A 109 -0.66 24.73 -21.64
CA SER A 109 -0.64 25.49 -20.41
C SER A 109 -1.48 24.71 -19.41
N THR A 110 -0.82 24.09 -18.45
CA THR A 110 -1.45 23.63 -17.22
C THR A 110 -2.04 24.86 -16.52
N ALA A 111 -3.29 25.18 -16.86
CA ALA A 111 -4.07 26.20 -16.19
C ALA A 111 -4.35 25.75 -14.74
N GLY A 112 -3.38 25.98 -13.86
CA GLY A 112 -3.60 26.02 -12.43
C GLY A 112 -4.37 27.29 -12.07
N PRO A 113 -5.26 27.27 -11.06
CA PRO A 113 -5.95 28.47 -10.61
C PRO A 113 -4.91 29.44 -10.04
N SER A 114 -4.73 30.59 -10.69
CA SER A 114 -3.87 31.66 -10.22
C SER A 114 -4.48 32.27 -8.95
N HIS A 115 -4.03 31.81 -7.78
CA HIS A 115 -4.19 32.58 -6.55
C HIS A 115 -3.27 33.81 -6.63
N GLY A 116 -3.88 34.99 -6.76
CA GLY A 116 -3.19 36.26 -6.56
C GLY A 116 -2.64 36.32 -5.14
N ILE A 117 -1.32 36.37 -5.03
CA ILE A 117 -0.62 36.67 -3.77
C ILE A 117 -0.11 38.10 -3.88
N ASP A 118 -0.77 38.97 -3.11
CA ASP A 118 -0.31 40.31 -2.76
C ASP A 118 1.13 40.24 -2.23
N SER A 119 2.03 40.94 -2.92
CA SER A 119 3.43 41.09 -2.52
C SER A 119 3.56 42.36 -1.70
N ASP A 120 3.37 42.25 -0.39
CA ASP A 120 3.75 43.31 0.54
C ASP A 120 4.33 42.71 1.83
N ARG A 121 5.62 42.36 1.80
CA ARG A 121 6.35 42.09 3.06
C ARG A 121 7.85 42.39 2.94
N ARG A 122 8.22 43.48 3.63
CA ARG A 122 9.57 43.92 3.97
C ARG A 122 10.43 42.78 4.50
N GLN A 123 11.64 42.62 3.95
CA GLN A 123 12.75 41.95 4.64
C GLN A 123 13.63 42.98 5.37
N PRO A 124 14.15 42.65 6.55
CA PRO A 124 15.21 43.42 7.18
C PRO A 124 16.59 42.94 6.73
N SER A 125 17.45 43.92 6.48
CA SER A 125 18.87 43.83 6.16
C SER A 125 19.73 43.33 7.33
N VAL A 126 20.67 42.42 7.06
CA VAL A 126 21.89 42.17 7.86
C VAL A 126 23.06 41.88 6.90
N PRO A 127 24.31 42.32 7.18
CA PRO A 127 25.28 42.67 6.16
C PRO A 127 26.37 41.63 5.85
N ASN A 128 26.79 41.67 4.57
CA ASN A 128 28.11 41.47 3.97
C ASN A 128 29.22 40.71 4.71
N GLY A 129 29.69 39.64 4.05
CA GLY A 129 30.98 38.99 4.25
C GLY A 129 31.56 38.46 2.93
N VAL A 130 32.19 39.35 2.17
CA VAL A 130 33.40 39.25 1.33
C VAL A 130 33.81 37.89 0.69
N SER A 131 33.79 37.92 -0.65
CA SER A 131 34.69 37.33 -1.69
C SER A 131 35.03 35.84 -1.72
N HIS A 132 34.70 35.18 -2.85
CA HIS A 132 35.73 34.78 -3.82
C HIS A 132 35.13 34.70 -5.24
N GLN A 133 35.96 35.16 -6.16
CA GLN A 133 35.74 35.42 -7.56
C GLN A 133 36.30 34.24 -8.35
N ASP A 134 35.54 33.65 -9.27
CA ASP A 134 36.09 32.96 -10.44
C ASP A 134 35.05 32.97 -11.57
N GLN A 135 35.38 33.76 -12.60
CA GLN A 135 34.71 33.80 -13.89
C GLN A 135 35.35 32.75 -14.80
N ALA A 136 34.54 31.96 -15.48
CA ALA A 136 34.97 31.28 -16.69
C ALA A 136 33.86 31.36 -17.75
N SER A 137 34.29 31.81 -18.92
CA SER A 137 33.51 32.39 -19.98
C SER A 137 32.81 31.36 -20.87
N VAL A 138 31.66 31.78 -21.38
CA VAL A 138 30.98 31.29 -22.58
C VAL A 138 31.88 31.48 -23.81
N PRO A 139 31.72 30.65 -24.86
CA PRO A 139 31.63 31.23 -26.20
C PRO A 139 30.36 30.76 -26.92
N GLY A 140 29.63 31.75 -27.44
CA GLY A 140 28.59 31.55 -28.42
C GLY A 140 29.18 31.32 -29.80
N LEU A 141 28.43 30.61 -30.63
CA LEU A 141 28.64 30.55 -32.07
C LEU A 141 27.27 30.58 -32.75
N ALA A 142 27.08 31.62 -33.55
CA ALA A 142 25.99 31.80 -34.49
C ALA A 142 26.46 31.38 -35.89
N SER A 143 25.56 30.75 -36.65
CA SER A 143 25.47 30.79 -38.13
C SER A 143 24.22 29.98 -38.53
N GLU A 144 23.15 30.61 -38.98
CA GLU A 144 22.84 30.93 -40.39
C GLU A 144 22.39 29.73 -41.24
N THR A 145 21.07 29.71 -41.48
CA THR A 145 20.34 29.50 -42.75
C THR A 145 20.73 28.35 -43.68
N THR A 146 19.76 27.48 -43.98
CA THR A 146 19.20 27.39 -45.35
C THR A 146 17.91 26.57 -45.37
N GLU A 147 16.84 27.22 -45.84
CA GLU A 147 15.57 26.61 -46.24
C GLU A 147 15.76 25.68 -47.44
N SER A 148 15.12 24.51 -47.41
CA SER A 148 14.80 23.78 -48.64
C SER A 148 13.41 23.15 -48.50
N SER A 149 12.41 23.92 -48.89
CA SER A 149 11.03 23.50 -49.09
C SER A 149 10.94 22.49 -50.25
N ARG A 150 10.64 21.22 -49.95
CA ARG A 150 10.16 20.25 -50.94
C ARG A 150 8.66 20.05 -50.80
N ILE A 151 7.96 20.49 -51.83
CA ILE A 151 6.54 20.31 -52.11
C ILE A 151 6.29 18.82 -52.39
N ILE A 152 5.35 18.20 -51.67
CA ILE A 152 4.80 16.87 -51.98
C ILE A 152 3.30 17.05 -52.27
N PRO A 153 2.76 16.46 -53.36
CA PRO A 153 1.43 16.78 -53.85
C PRO A 153 0.30 16.14 -53.03
N VAL A 154 -0.70 16.96 -52.74
CA VAL A 154 -1.99 16.57 -52.15
C VAL A 154 -2.84 15.88 -53.22
N TYR A 155 -3.14 14.59 -53.05
CA TYR A 155 -4.18 13.91 -53.82
C TYR A 155 -5.57 14.24 -53.24
N LYS A 156 -6.39 14.96 -54.02
CA LYS A 156 -7.82 15.14 -53.78
C LYS A 156 -8.56 13.85 -54.09
N ALA A 157 -9.27 13.30 -53.10
CA ALA A 157 -10.25 12.25 -53.33
C ALA A 157 -11.50 12.85 -54.02
N GLY A 158 -11.87 12.24 -55.14
CA GLY A 158 -13.02 12.60 -55.95
C GLY A 158 -14.35 12.23 -55.27
N ARG A 159 -15.30 13.15 -55.43
CA ARG A 159 -16.71 13.02 -55.11
C ARG A 159 -17.36 12.11 -56.16
N THR A 160 -18.09 11.08 -55.77
CA THR A 160 -19.00 10.36 -56.67
C THR A 160 -20.39 10.30 -56.09
N ASP A 161 -21.32 10.68 -56.96
CA ASP A 161 -22.73 10.89 -56.68
C ASP A 161 -23.52 9.59 -56.45
N THR A 162 -24.59 9.78 -55.69
CA THR A 162 -25.78 8.96 -55.50
C THR A 162 -26.31 8.28 -56.76
N LEU A 163 -26.55 6.96 -56.67
CA LEU A 163 -27.60 6.26 -57.40
C LEU A 163 -28.23 5.15 -56.51
N GLN A 164 -29.53 5.28 -56.24
CA GLN A 164 -30.46 4.19 -55.91
C GLN A 164 -30.66 3.32 -57.16
N PRO A 165 -30.97 2.00 -57.07
CA PRO A 165 -32.37 1.61 -56.80
C PRO A 165 -32.65 0.20 -56.22
N ALA A 166 -33.94 0.05 -55.91
CA ALA A 166 -34.82 -1.13 -56.05
C ALA A 166 -34.73 -2.32 -55.08
N ALA A 167 -35.92 -2.61 -54.54
CA ALA A 167 -36.26 -3.71 -53.68
C ALA A 167 -36.51 -5.02 -54.44
N SER A 168 -36.17 -6.14 -53.81
CA SER A 168 -36.84 -7.43 -53.99
C SER A 168 -36.54 -8.31 -52.78
N GLY A 169 -37.58 -8.80 -52.11
CA GLY A 169 -37.48 -9.52 -50.86
C GLY A 169 -37.12 -11.00 -50.99
N SER A 170 -36.67 -11.57 -49.89
CA SER A 170 -36.98 -12.94 -49.51
C SER A 170 -36.97 -13.06 -47.99
N GLN A 171 -38.02 -13.69 -47.46
CA GLN A 171 -38.16 -14.06 -46.06
C GLN A 171 -37.19 -15.20 -45.73
N ILE A 172 -36.32 -15.00 -44.75
CA ILE A 172 -35.64 -16.08 -44.03
C ILE A 172 -35.64 -15.75 -42.52
N ASP A 173 -35.97 -16.77 -41.75
CA ASP A 173 -36.27 -16.90 -40.32
C ASP A 173 -35.19 -16.34 -39.36
N PRO A 174 -35.51 -15.48 -38.35
CA PRO A 174 -34.54 -14.93 -37.41
C PRO A 174 -34.59 -15.63 -36.05
N THR A 175 -33.89 -16.75 -35.90
CA THR A 175 -33.58 -17.32 -34.57
C THR A 175 -32.11 -17.72 -34.50
N LEU A 176 -31.22 -16.74 -34.26
CA LEU A 176 -29.86 -16.89 -33.65
C LEU A 176 -29.01 -15.63 -33.91
N THR A 177 -29.35 -14.50 -33.30
CA THR A 177 -28.40 -13.40 -33.05
C THR A 177 -28.72 -12.75 -31.71
N ALA A 178 -28.24 -13.38 -30.63
CA ALA A 178 -28.21 -12.71 -29.33
C ALA A 178 -27.10 -11.64 -29.37
N ARG A 179 -27.45 -10.42 -29.80
CA ARG A 179 -26.66 -9.23 -29.44
C ARG A 179 -26.69 -9.09 -27.92
N PRO A 180 -25.55 -8.87 -27.23
CA PRO A 180 -25.60 -8.40 -25.86
C PRO A 180 -26.37 -7.06 -25.89
N LYS A 181 -27.45 -6.97 -25.09
CA LYS A 181 -28.20 -5.72 -24.91
C LYS A 181 -27.21 -4.67 -24.39
N LEU A 182 -26.81 -3.73 -25.24
CA LEU A 182 -26.27 -2.45 -24.77
C LEU A 182 -27.33 -1.86 -23.84
N GLY A 183 -27.00 -1.77 -22.56
CA GLY A 183 -27.85 -1.14 -21.55
C GLY A 183 -28.19 0.28 -21.98
N ALA A 184 -29.38 0.72 -21.62
CA ALA A 184 -29.93 2.02 -21.97
C ALA A 184 -28.96 3.15 -21.64
N TYR A 185 -28.30 3.71 -22.66
CA TYR A 185 -27.68 5.02 -22.56
C TYR A 185 -28.80 6.04 -22.43
N ALA A 186 -28.84 6.71 -21.28
CA ALA A 186 -29.63 7.91 -21.10
C ALA A 186 -29.23 8.92 -22.19
N THR A 187 -30.21 9.66 -22.69
CA THR A 187 -30.07 10.74 -23.68
C THR A 187 -28.83 11.60 -23.37
N LEU A 188 -27.85 11.60 -24.29
CA LEU A 188 -26.67 12.46 -24.25
C LEU A 188 -27.14 13.91 -24.37
N ASP A 189 -27.17 14.63 -23.24
CA ASP A 189 -27.66 16.01 -23.13
C ASP A 189 -26.59 17.07 -23.51
N SER A 190 -25.38 16.60 -23.82
CA SER A 190 -24.29 17.39 -24.38
C SER A 190 -24.18 17.06 -25.86
N GLY A 191 -24.22 18.05 -26.77
CA GLY A 191 -24.23 17.91 -28.24
C GLY A 191 -23.01 17.25 -28.90
N GLN A 192 -22.39 16.28 -28.24
CA GLN A 192 -21.38 15.37 -28.75
C GLN A 192 -22.07 14.38 -29.70
N SER A 193 -21.59 14.29 -30.93
CA SER A 193 -22.21 13.44 -31.95
C SER A 193 -22.01 11.96 -31.59
N ILE A 194 -23.00 11.11 -31.84
CA ILE A 194 -22.87 9.64 -31.72
C ILE A 194 -21.62 9.14 -32.45
N ALA A 195 -21.29 9.76 -33.59
CA ALA A 195 -20.10 9.44 -34.38
C ALA A 195 -18.78 9.73 -33.65
N GLU A 196 -18.72 10.76 -32.80
CA GLU A 196 -17.52 11.08 -32.01
C GLU A 196 -17.29 10.02 -30.93
N HIS A 197 -18.36 9.59 -30.26
CA HIS A 197 -18.28 8.54 -29.26
C HIS A 197 -17.89 7.18 -29.88
N GLU A 198 -18.47 6.82 -31.03
CA GLU A 198 -18.09 5.62 -31.77
C GLU A 198 -16.62 5.66 -32.19
N LEU A 199 -16.13 6.82 -32.65
CA LEU A 199 -14.72 7.01 -32.99
C LEU A 199 -13.80 6.86 -31.77
N GLU A 200 -14.18 7.36 -30.60
CA GLU A 200 -13.40 7.14 -29.36
C GLU A 200 -13.33 5.66 -28.98
N ILE A 201 -14.42 4.91 -29.16
CA ILE A 201 -14.43 3.45 -28.94
C ILE A 201 -13.45 2.75 -29.88
N VAL A 202 -13.45 3.11 -31.17
CA VAL A 202 -12.51 2.56 -32.15
C VAL A 202 -11.07 2.88 -31.75
N LYS A 203 -10.75 4.14 -31.42
CA LYS A 203 -9.42 4.53 -30.94
C LYS A 203 -8.99 3.72 -29.71
N SER A 204 -9.90 3.50 -28.76
CA SER A 204 -9.65 2.67 -27.57
C SER A 204 -9.31 1.22 -27.94
N LEU A 205 -10.04 0.62 -28.89
CA LEU A 205 -9.78 -0.74 -29.37
C LEU A 205 -8.39 -0.87 -30.01
N TYR A 206 -7.99 0.08 -30.84
CA TYR A 206 -6.65 0.09 -31.43
C TYR A 206 -5.56 0.27 -30.37
N GLY A 207 -5.76 1.16 -29.39
CA GLY A 207 -4.83 1.34 -28.26
C GLY A 207 -4.65 0.04 -27.44
N ARG A 208 -5.75 -0.66 -27.18
CA ARG A 208 -5.74 -1.98 -26.51
C ARG A 208 -5.03 -3.05 -27.33
N ALA A 209 -5.29 -3.11 -28.63
CA ALA A 209 -4.61 -4.05 -29.52
C ALA A 209 -3.10 -3.81 -29.53
N LEU A 210 -2.66 -2.56 -29.68
CA LEU A 210 -1.24 -2.18 -29.60
C LEU A 210 -0.61 -2.61 -28.28
N THR A 211 -1.32 -2.40 -27.18
CA THR A 211 -0.86 -2.75 -25.84
C THR A 211 -0.69 -4.25 -25.68
N ASN A 212 -1.69 -5.03 -26.12
CA ASN A 212 -1.61 -6.48 -26.02
C ASN A 212 -0.47 -7.01 -26.86
N ILE A 213 -0.26 -6.51 -28.09
CA ILE A 213 0.88 -6.94 -28.90
C ILE A 213 2.21 -6.52 -28.22
N ALA A 214 2.33 -5.27 -27.77
CA ALA A 214 3.54 -4.75 -27.12
C ALA A 214 3.94 -5.53 -25.86
N LYS A 215 2.98 -5.97 -25.03
CA LYS A 215 3.24 -6.78 -23.83
C LYS A 215 4.00 -8.08 -24.11
N HIS A 216 3.90 -8.59 -25.34
CA HIS A 216 4.47 -9.88 -25.72
C HIS A 216 5.64 -9.77 -26.71
N CYS A 217 6.10 -8.55 -27.03
CA CYS A 217 7.22 -8.31 -27.93
C CYS A 217 8.40 -7.67 -27.17
N SER A 218 9.53 -7.43 -27.86
CA SER A 218 10.50 -6.39 -27.48
C SER A 218 10.60 -5.36 -28.62
N ILE A 219 10.17 -4.12 -28.41
CA ILE A 219 10.44 -3.03 -29.36
C ILE A 219 11.80 -2.45 -29.02
N ILE A 220 12.67 -2.42 -30.02
CA ILE A 220 13.90 -1.67 -29.95
C ILE A 220 13.65 -0.39 -30.74
N THR A 221 13.53 0.73 -30.03
CA THR A 221 13.49 2.04 -30.68
C THR A 221 14.81 2.19 -31.46
N ALA A 222 14.74 2.38 -32.78
CA ALA A 222 15.92 2.57 -33.60
C ALA A 222 16.62 3.86 -33.14
N THR A 223 17.61 3.73 -32.26
CA THR A 223 18.42 4.87 -31.83
C THR A 223 19.29 5.26 -33.00
N SER A 224 19.10 6.50 -33.46
CA SER A 224 19.89 7.08 -34.54
C SER A 224 21.36 7.16 -34.08
N GLY A 225 22.21 6.22 -34.52
CA GLY A 225 23.63 6.49 -34.73
C GLY A 225 24.70 5.78 -33.88
N SER A 226 24.40 4.75 -33.07
CA SER A 226 25.47 4.00 -32.36
C SER A 226 25.74 2.64 -33.00
N ASN A 227 26.61 2.59 -34.02
CA ASN A 227 27.08 1.38 -34.70
C ASN A 227 28.04 0.52 -33.83
N ASN A 228 27.72 0.29 -32.56
CA ASN A 228 28.56 -0.57 -31.72
C ASN A 228 28.05 -2.01 -31.78
N ASP A 229 28.97 -2.90 -32.17
CA ASP A 229 28.82 -4.35 -32.31
C ASP A 229 28.16 -4.99 -31.08
N LEU A 230 26.84 -5.17 -31.11
CA LEU A 230 26.12 -5.94 -30.10
C LEU A 230 26.27 -7.43 -30.45
N GLU A 231 27.25 -8.09 -29.84
CA GLU A 231 27.54 -9.51 -30.06
C GLU A 231 26.33 -10.40 -29.73
N SER A 232 25.96 -11.18 -30.75
CA SER A 232 24.82 -12.06 -30.86
C SER A 232 25.02 -13.34 -30.01
N GLY A 233 24.28 -13.46 -28.91
CA GLY A 233 24.23 -14.72 -28.14
C GLY A 233 22.93 -14.99 -27.37
N SER A 234 21.99 -14.05 -27.34
CA SER A 234 20.73 -14.16 -26.59
C SER A 234 19.56 -14.36 -27.54
N SER A 235 18.72 -15.37 -27.25
CA SER A 235 17.43 -15.69 -27.88
C SER A 235 16.86 -14.53 -28.72
N ALA A 236 16.73 -14.74 -30.03
CA ALA A 236 16.23 -13.77 -31.01
C ALA A 236 14.78 -13.34 -30.69
N VAL A 237 14.61 -12.46 -29.72
CA VAL A 237 13.36 -11.73 -29.54
C VAL A 237 13.31 -10.75 -30.70
N ALA A 238 12.31 -10.93 -31.56
CA ALA A 238 12.11 -10.07 -32.72
C ALA A 238 12.07 -8.60 -32.26
N SER A 239 13.08 -7.84 -32.67
CA SER A 239 13.19 -6.42 -32.39
C SER A 239 12.45 -5.65 -33.47
N ILE A 240 11.37 -4.98 -33.10
CA ILE A 240 10.52 -4.31 -34.08
C ILE A 240 10.97 -2.85 -34.18
N PRO A 241 11.48 -2.39 -35.33
CA PRO A 241 11.96 -1.03 -35.48
C PRO A 241 10.76 -0.09 -35.74
N LEU A 242 10.29 0.58 -34.69
CA LEU A 242 9.49 1.80 -34.85
C LEU A 242 10.43 3.00 -34.93
N THR A 243 10.12 3.93 -35.83
CA THR A 243 10.80 5.23 -35.86
C THR A 243 10.48 6.02 -34.60
N SER A 244 11.39 6.89 -34.15
CA SER A 244 11.15 7.74 -32.97
C SER A 244 9.86 8.57 -33.12
N ASP A 245 9.55 9.02 -34.34
CA ASP A 245 8.34 9.81 -34.61
C ASP A 245 7.07 8.98 -34.52
N GLN A 246 7.08 7.73 -34.99
CA GLN A 246 5.96 6.80 -34.78
C GLN A 246 5.75 6.53 -33.29
N THR A 247 6.83 6.30 -32.54
CA THR A 247 6.73 6.08 -31.09
C THR A 247 6.10 7.28 -30.39
N LYS A 248 6.59 8.49 -30.67
CA LYS A 248 6.00 9.75 -30.15
C LYS A 248 4.54 9.91 -30.56
N ALA A 249 4.19 9.62 -31.81
CA ALA A 249 2.81 9.74 -32.30
C ALA A 249 1.87 8.75 -31.60
N VAL A 250 2.29 7.51 -31.39
CA VAL A 250 1.54 6.52 -30.59
C VAL A 250 1.41 6.99 -29.15
N THR A 251 2.51 7.42 -28.51
CA THR A 251 2.52 7.97 -27.15
C THR A 251 1.52 9.13 -27.01
N ARG A 252 1.51 10.07 -27.96
CA ARG A 252 0.55 11.20 -28.00
C ARG A 252 -0.90 10.72 -28.16
N GLY A 253 -1.17 9.81 -29.10
CA GLY A 253 -2.51 9.24 -29.30
C GLY A 253 -3.04 8.52 -28.06
N LEU A 254 -2.18 7.76 -27.37
CA LEU A 254 -2.53 7.09 -26.11
C LEU A 254 -2.79 8.11 -24.99
N HIS A 255 -2.05 9.20 -24.91
CA HIS A 255 -2.36 10.30 -23.98
C HIS A 255 -3.71 10.96 -24.28
N LEU A 256 -4.09 11.12 -25.54
CA LEU A 256 -5.42 11.64 -25.88
C LEU A 256 -6.54 10.69 -25.42
N LEU A 257 -6.32 9.37 -25.46
CA LEU A 257 -7.25 8.40 -24.86
C LEU A 257 -7.36 8.58 -23.34
N VAL A 258 -6.24 8.78 -22.64
CA VAL A 258 -6.23 9.07 -21.20
C VAL A 258 -7.09 10.29 -20.87
N LEU A 259 -7.11 11.30 -21.73
CA LEU A 259 -7.88 12.53 -21.56
C LEU A 259 -9.36 12.41 -21.99
N SER A 260 -9.81 11.24 -22.46
CA SER A 260 -11.22 11.02 -22.81
C SER A 260 -12.13 11.30 -21.60
N GLN A 261 -13.31 11.86 -21.91
CA GLN A 261 -14.37 12.09 -20.93
C GLN A 261 -15.04 10.77 -20.51
N SER A 262 -15.01 9.75 -21.37
CA SER A 262 -15.49 8.41 -21.04
C SER A 262 -14.51 7.73 -20.08
N PRO A 263 -14.94 7.35 -18.86
CA PRO A 263 -14.04 6.78 -17.87
C PRO A 263 -13.52 5.40 -18.29
N ASP A 264 -14.30 4.62 -19.06
CA ASP A 264 -13.86 3.35 -19.65
C ASP A 264 -12.70 3.57 -20.64
N ILE A 265 -12.87 4.52 -21.55
CA ILE A 265 -11.88 4.82 -22.59
C ILE A 265 -10.61 5.39 -21.97
N SER A 266 -10.78 6.28 -20.98
CA SER A 266 -9.68 6.83 -20.18
C SER A 266 -8.94 5.71 -19.42
N ALA A 267 -9.64 4.79 -18.78
CA ALA A 267 -9.06 3.65 -18.08
C ALA A 267 -8.27 2.71 -19.00
N PHE A 268 -8.81 2.41 -20.19
CA PHE A 268 -8.06 1.65 -21.21
C PHE A 268 -6.87 2.43 -21.74
N GLY A 269 -7.02 3.74 -22.00
CA GLY A 269 -5.91 4.62 -22.40
C GLY A 269 -4.78 4.62 -21.38
N LEU A 270 -5.11 4.68 -20.09
CA LEU A 270 -4.16 4.62 -18.96
C LEU A 270 -3.44 3.27 -18.91
N THR A 271 -4.18 2.18 -19.09
CA THR A 271 -3.60 0.83 -19.14
C THR A 271 -2.64 0.70 -20.33
N SER A 272 -3.04 1.26 -21.48
CA SER A 272 -2.29 1.21 -22.71
C SER A 272 -1.00 2.04 -22.68
N ILE A 273 -1.07 3.28 -22.20
CA ILE A 273 0.11 4.16 -22.11
C ILE A 273 1.15 3.60 -21.13
N SER A 274 0.73 3.00 -20.01
CA SER A 274 1.66 2.38 -19.05
C SER A 274 2.40 1.20 -19.66
N ALA A 275 1.68 0.30 -20.32
CA ALA A 275 2.28 -0.83 -21.02
C ALA A 275 3.23 -0.37 -22.15
N TRP A 276 2.84 0.68 -22.88
CA TRP A 276 3.68 1.30 -23.89
C TRP A 276 4.99 1.84 -23.30
N HIS A 277 4.93 2.59 -22.21
CA HIS A 277 6.13 3.11 -21.53
C HIS A 277 7.04 2.04 -20.95
N MET A 278 6.49 0.94 -20.42
CA MET A 278 7.31 -0.19 -19.97
C MET A 278 8.18 -0.78 -21.07
N PHE A 279 7.76 -0.59 -22.31
CA PHE A 279 8.29 -1.28 -23.47
C PHE A 279 9.19 -0.38 -24.33
N THR A 280 8.84 0.89 -24.48
CA THR A 280 9.66 1.85 -25.25
C THR A 280 10.80 2.46 -24.44
N MET A 281 10.78 2.33 -23.11
CA MET A 281 11.73 2.98 -22.20
C MET A 281 11.78 4.51 -22.35
N GLU A 282 10.75 5.13 -22.93
CA GLU A 282 10.68 6.59 -23.09
C GLU A 282 10.59 7.32 -21.74
N SER A 283 10.98 8.61 -21.73
CA SER A 283 10.85 9.46 -20.55
C SER A 283 9.39 9.49 -20.08
N ARG A 284 9.21 9.43 -18.77
CA ARG A 284 7.90 9.32 -18.15
C ARG A 284 7.28 10.67 -17.83
N ASP A 285 7.75 11.80 -18.36
CA ASP A 285 7.46 13.16 -17.87
C ASP A 285 5.97 13.51 -17.59
N LYS A 286 5.01 12.81 -18.22
CA LYS A 286 3.56 12.95 -18.01
C LYS A 286 2.92 11.91 -17.07
N TRP A 287 3.70 11.03 -16.46
CA TRP A 287 3.25 9.88 -15.67
C TRP A 287 2.44 10.27 -14.43
N GLN A 288 2.75 11.43 -13.83
CA GLN A 288 2.01 11.90 -12.67
C GLN A 288 0.54 12.16 -13.02
N ALA A 289 0.26 12.80 -14.15
CA ALA A 289 -1.11 13.07 -14.59
C ALA A 289 -1.87 11.76 -14.84
N THR A 290 -1.20 10.77 -15.42
CA THR A 290 -1.70 9.39 -15.61
C THR A 290 -2.05 8.73 -14.27
N LEU A 291 -1.17 8.85 -13.26
CA LEU A 291 -1.41 8.26 -11.95
C LEU A 291 -2.56 8.96 -11.21
N GLU A 292 -2.60 10.29 -11.20
CA GLU A 292 -3.69 11.06 -10.59
C GLU A 292 -5.04 10.71 -11.21
N ARG A 293 -5.10 10.63 -12.55
CA ARG A 293 -6.31 10.28 -13.30
C ARG A 293 -6.76 8.84 -13.01
N SER A 294 -5.82 7.89 -12.92
CA SER A 294 -6.12 6.50 -12.53
C SER A 294 -6.83 6.43 -11.18
N PHE A 295 -6.33 7.16 -10.18
CA PHE A 295 -6.96 7.21 -8.87
C PHE A 295 -8.33 7.89 -8.90
N ASP A 296 -8.50 8.98 -9.66
CA ASP A 296 -9.79 9.64 -9.79
C ASP A 296 -10.86 8.71 -10.36
N ILE A 297 -10.55 7.98 -11.44
CA ILE A 297 -11.46 7.02 -12.05
C ILE A 297 -11.82 5.92 -11.05
N LEU A 298 -10.85 5.36 -10.33
CA LEU A 298 -11.11 4.30 -9.36
C LEU A 298 -11.95 4.79 -8.18
N ILE A 299 -11.66 5.97 -7.63
CA ILE A 299 -12.42 6.53 -6.51
C ILE A 299 -13.85 6.82 -6.93
N ASP A 300 -14.06 7.45 -8.09
CA ASP A 300 -15.40 7.75 -8.57
C ASP A 300 -16.17 6.48 -8.96
N HIS A 301 -15.48 5.44 -9.44
CA HIS A 301 -16.06 4.10 -9.64
C HIS A 301 -16.50 3.44 -8.33
N VAL A 302 -15.63 3.38 -7.33
CA VAL A 302 -15.94 2.77 -6.02
C VAL A 302 -17.08 3.51 -5.31
N ARG A 303 -17.16 4.84 -5.47
CA ARG A 303 -18.25 5.67 -4.93
C ARG A 303 -19.54 5.61 -5.76
N GLY A 304 -19.56 4.85 -6.84
CA GLY A 304 -20.74 4.69 -7.72
C GLY A 304 -21.09 5.94 -8.53
N LYS A 305 -20.19 6.93 -8.65
CA LYS A 305 -20.42 8.15 -9.42
C LYS A 305 -20.27 7.90 -10.92
N THR A 306 -19.25 7.14 -11.30
CA THR A 306 -18.95 6.81 -12.70
C THR A 306 -18.73 5.31 -12.83
N PRO A 307 -19.71 4.54 -13.34
CA PRO A 307 -19.50 3.12 -13.57
C PRO A 307 -18.38 2.93 -14.61
N VAL A 308 -17.54 1.94 -14.36
CA VAL A 308 -16.42 1.55 -15.22
C VAL A 308 -16.53 0.04 -15.40
N GLN A 309 -16.27 -0.44 -16.61
CA GLN A 309 -16.29 -1.86 -16.91
C GLN A 309 -15.27 -2.61 -16.05
N ALA A 310 -15.65 -3.80 -15.60
CA ALA A 310 -14.82 -4.64 -14.74
C ALA A 310 -13.43 -4.89 -15.34
N ASP A 311 -13.34 -5.11 -16.65
CA ASP A 311 -12.08 -5.34 -17.36
C ASP A 311 -11.18 -4.10 -17.37
N ALA A 312 -11.76 -2.91 -17.49
CA ALA A 312 -11.03 -1.64 -17.42
C ALA A 312 -10.50 -1.37 -16.01
N VAL A 313 -11.31 -1.65 -14.97
CA VAL A 313 -10.86 -1.59 -13.57
C VAL A 313 -9.73 -2.59 -13.30
N ALA A 314 -9.85 -3.83 -13.79
CA ALA A 314 -8.81 -4.83 -13.66
C ALA A 314 -7.50 -4.38 -14.35
N GLY A 315 -7.59 -3.81 -15.55
CA GLY A 315 -6.46 -3.23 -16.27
C GLY A 315 -5.76 -2.12 -15.48
N LEU A 316 -6.53 -1.18 -14.91
CA LEU A 316 -5.99 -0.13 -14.03
C LEU A 316 -5.27 -0.72 -12.82
N MET A 317 -5.87 -1.71 -12.16
CA MET A 317 -5.27 -2.35 -10.99
C MET A 317 -3.99 -3.15 -11.29
N GLN A 318 -3.84 -3.65 -12.51
CA GLN A 318 -2.58 -4.28 -12.98
C GLN A 318 -1.48 -3.25 -13.25
N VAL A 319 -1.86 -2.06 -13.72
CA VAL A 319 -0.93 -1.00 -14.15
C VAL A 319 -0.51 -0.08 -13.01
N LEU A 320 -1.38 0.16 -12.03
CA LEU A 320 -1.06 1.02 -10.89
C LEU A 320 0.22 0.64 -10.12
N PRO A 321 0.47 -0.65 -9.78
CA PRO A 321 1.72 -1.03 -9.12
C PRO A 321 2.94 -0.69 -9.96
N ILE A 322 2.86 -0.89 -11.28
CA ILE A 322 3.93 -0.52 -12.22
C ILE A 322 4.17 0.99 -12.15
N GLU A 323 3.14 1.81 -12.30
CA GLU A 323 3.30 3.27 -12.26
C GLU A 323 3.82 3.78 -10.90
N ILE A 324 3.34 3.21 -9.80
CA ILE A 324 3.81 3.52 -8.44
C ILE A 324 5.28 3.10 -8.25
N SER A 325 5.76 2.06 -8.92
CA SER A 325 7.16 1.65 -8.78
C SER A 325 8.15 2.70 -9.31
N TYR A 326 7.70 3.62 -10.17
CA TYR A 326 8.49 4.76 -10.66
C TYR A 326 8.31 6.04 -9.81
N TRP A 327 7.51 5.97 -8.73
CA TRP A 327 7.05 7.13 -7.97
C TRP A 327 8.17 8.03 -7.42
N GLN A 328 9.31 7.46 -7.07
CA GLN A 328 10.35 8.18 -6.33
C GLN A 328 11.20 9.14 -7.17
N GLN A 329 11.22 9.01 -8.50
CA GLN A 329 12.25 9.68 -9.30
C GLN A 329 12.02 11.19 -9.43
N ASP A 330 10.76 11.68 -9.53
CA ASP A 330 10.52 13.08 -9.94
C ASP A 330 9.44 13.87 -9.19
N LEU A 331 8.73 13.29 -8.20
CA LEU A 331 7.63 14.01 -7.53
C LEU A 331 8.08 14.95 -6.41
N SER A 332 7.49 16.15 -6.40
CA SER A 332 7.53 17.05 -5.24
C SER A 332 6.77 16.47 -4.04
N LYS A 333 7.13 16.89 -2.82
CA LYS A 333 6.47 16.42 -1.58
C LYS A 333 4.94 16.63 -1.61
N GLN A 334 4.46 17.75 -2.15
CA GLN A 334 3.02 18.06 -2.23
C GLN A 334 2.28 17.12 -3.18
N GLN A 335 2.88 16.77 -4.32
CA GLN A 335 2.30 15.83 -5.28
C GLN A 335 2.24 14.42 -4.68
N LYS A 336 3.30 13.98 -3.99
CA LYS A 336 3.30 12.72 -3.23
C LYS A 336 2.15 12.70 -2.22
N LYS A 337 2.02 13.76 -1.41
CA LYS A 337 0.93 13.89 -0.44
C LYS A 337 -0.45 13.81 -1.10
N LYS A 338 -0.68 14.53 -2.21
CA LYS A 338 -1.96 14.53 -2.95
C LYS A 338 -2.34 13.13 -3.46
N LEU A 339 -1.38 12.41 -4.05
CA LEU A 339 -1.61 11.04 -4.54
C LEU A 339 -1.89 10.07 -3.39
N LEU A 340 -1.14 10.18 -2.30
CA LEU A 340 -1.35 9.36 -1.12
C LEU A 340 -2.70 9.63 -0.46
N HIS A 341 -3.20 10.86 -0.46
CA HIS A 341 -4.56 11.16 0.01
C HIS A 341 -5.61 10.40 -0.80
N LYS A 342 -5.46 10.33 -2.13
CA LYS A 342 -6.35 9.56 -2.99
C LYS A 342 -6.28 8.06 -2.68
N LEU A 343 -5.08 7.53 -2.47
CA LEU A 343 -4.91 6.14 -2.08
C LEU A 343 -5.54 5.85 -0.71
N VAL A 344 -5.38 6.73 0.28
CA VAL A 344 -6.01 6.60 1.60
C VAL A 344 -7.53 6.66 1.50
N ASP A 345 -8.07 7.55 0.67
CA ASP A 345 -9.50 7.60 0.37
C ASP A 345 -9.97 6.24 -0.17
N LEU A 346 -9.26 5.66 -1.13
CA LEU A 346 -9.57 4.37 -1.72
C LEU A 346 -9.57 3.23 -0.68
N ILE A 347 -8.55 3.14 0.19
CA ILE A 347 -8.47 2.10 1.24
C ILE A 347 -9.58 2.27 2.28
N SER A 348 -10.04 3.51 2.51
CA SER A 348 -11.05 3.83 3.51
C SER A 348 -12.48 3.47 3.09
N GLU A 349 -12.70 3.16 1.81
CA GLU A 349 -14.01 2.79 1.29
C GLU A 349 -14.52 1.47 1.89
N LYS A 350 -15.84 1.39 2.12
CA LYS A 350 -16.43 0.24 2.81
C LYS A 350 -16.53 -0.98 1.90
N ASP A 351 -16.97 -0.74 0.68
CA ASP A 351 -17.40 -1.76 -0.29
C ASP A 351 -16.56 -1.64 -1.57
N LEU A 352 -15.37 -2.22 -1.54
CA LEU A 352 -14.49 -2.26 -2.71
C LEU A 352 -15.00 -3.32 -3.72
N PRO A 353 -15.11 -2.98 -5.02
CA PRO A 353 -15.30 -3.96 -6.08
C PRO A 353 -14.22 -5.04 -6.03
N VAL A 354 -14.56 -6.27 -6.44
CA VAL A 354 -13.66 -7.43 -6.37
C VAL A 354 -12.31 -7.15 -7.04
N GLN A 355 -12.32 -6.52 -8.20
CA GLN A 355 -11.12 -6.18 -8.96
C GLN A 355 -10.20 -5.22 -8.19
N VAL A 356 -10.77 -4.22 -7.52
CA VAL A 356 -10.03 -3.27 -6.68
C VAL A 356 -9.51 -3.98 -5.43
N LYS A 357 -10.34 -4.79 -4.78
CA LYS A 357 -9.98 -5.55 -3.59
C LYS A 357 -8.81 -6.51 -3.85
N ASP A 358 -8.79 -7.16 -5.00
CA ASP A 358 -7.76 -8.14 -5.38
C ASP A 358 -6.44 -7.45 -5.78
N GLY A 359 -6.49 -6.29 -6.43
CA GLY A 359 -5.29 -5.56 -6.86
C GLY A 359 -4.68 -4.62 -5.82
N LEU A 360 -5.49 -4.07 -4.91
CA LEU A 360 -5.05 -3.06 -3.93
C LEU A 360 -3.90 -3.54 -3.02
N PRO A 361 -3.84 -4.80 -2.56
CA PRO A 361 -2.69 -5.35 -1.83
C PRO A 361 -1.36 -5.15 -2.56
N LEU A 362 -1.30 -5.42 -3.86
CA LEU A 362 -0.08 -5.26 -4.65
C LEU A 362 0.31 -3.78 -4.80
N VAL A 363 -0.67 -2.91 -5.08
CA VAL A 363 -0.48 -1.44 -5.14
C VAL A 363 0.16 -0.93 -3.85
N LEU A 364 -0.36 -1.35 -2.69
CA LEU A 364 0.15 -0.93 -1.38
C LEU A 364 1.53 -1.51 -1.09
N ALA A 365 1.76 -2.79 -1.39
CA ALA A 365 3.06 -3.44 -1.21
C ALA A 365 4.14 -2.74 -2.03
N VAL A 366 3.89 -2.46 -3.31
CA VAL A 366 4.86 -1.79 -4.19
C VAL A 366 5.12 -0.37 -3.72
N LEU A 367 4.11 0.38 -3.28
CA LEU A 367 4.31 1.68 -2.65
C LEU A 367 5.20 1.56 -1.41
N ALA A 368 4.93 0.61 -0.52
CA ALA A 368 5.71 0.39 0.68
C ALA A 368 7.18 0.06 0.36
N ILE A 369 7.43 -0.79 -0.64
CA ILE A 369 8.78 -1.13 -1.15
C ILE A 369 9.47 0.11 -1.73
N ALA A 370 8.73 0.93 -2.47
CA ALA A 370 9.28 2.15 -3.04
C ALA A 370 9.71 3.13 -1.93
N ILE A 371 8.96 3.27 -0.84
CA ILE A 371 9.21 4.31 0.18
C ILE A 371 10.07 3.86 1.37
N ASN A 372 10.11 2.58 1.73
CA ASN A 372 10.83 2.08 2.92
C ASN A 372 12.11 1.34 2.54
N ASP A 373 13.10 1.39 3.44
CA ASP A 373 14.28 0.52 3.36
C ASP A 373 13.95 -0.87 3.92
N TYR A 374 14.31 -1.91 3.16
CA TYR A 374 14.13 -3.32 3.54
C TYR A 374 15.46 -4.06 3.48
N PRO A 375 15.62 -5.19 4.22
CA PRO A 375 16.84 -5.99 4.16
C PRO A 375 17.19 -6.44 2.74
N SER A 376 18.49 -6.64 2.48
CA SER A 376 19.00 -7.15 1.21
C SER A 376 18.46 -8.55 0.93
N LEU A 377 18.07 -8.81 -0.32
CA LEU A 377 17.43 -10.05 -0.78
C LEU A 377 18.34 -11.29 -0.78
N TYR A 378 19.64 -11.13 -0.60
CA TYR A 378 20.62 -12.16 -0.98
C TYR A 378 21.55 -12.52 0.16
N THR A 379 21.26 -13.65 0.81
CA THR A 379 22.31 -14.57 1.23
C THR A 379 22.32 -15.76 0.26
N ARG A 380 23.48 -16.38 0.04
CA ARG A 380 23.61 -17.58 -0.82
C ARG A 380 22.67 -18.71 -0.34
N ASP A 381 22.45 -18.76 0.97
CA ASP A 381 21.65 -19.79 1.64
C ASP A 381 20.15 -19.63 1.40
N ASP A 382 19.65 -18.38 1.25
CA ASP A 382 18.25 -18.12 0.92
C ASP A 382 17.86 -18.76 -0.42
N PHE A 383 18.74 -18.70 -1.43
CA PHE A 383 18.44 -19.19 -2.78
C PHE A 383 18.16 -20.70 -2.82
N CYS A 384 18.94 -21.50 -2.09
CA CYS A 384 18.73 -22.94 -2.02
C CYS A 384 17.37 -23.30 -1.41
N GLN A 385 16.92 -22.55 -0.41
CA GLN A 385 15.61 -22.78 0.21
C GLN A 385 14.44 -22.44 -0.72
N TRP A 386 14.64 -21.50 -1.66
CA TRP A 386 13.58 -21.11 -2.60
C TRP A 386 13.34 -22.17 -3.65
N GLU A 387 14.40 -22.83 -4.09
CA GLU A 387 14.32 -23.89 -5.11
C GLU A 387 13.45 -25.05 -4.63
N ASP A 388 13.60 -25.44 -3.36
CA ASP A 388 12.82 -26.50 -2.74
C ASP A 388 11.35 -26.08 -2.49
N ALA A 389 11.12 -24.85 -2.06
CA ALA A 389 9.77 -24.35 -1.72
C ALA A 389 8.93 -23.97 -2.95
N TYR A 390 9.56 -23.54 -4.04
CA TYR A 390 8.89 -22.89 -5.18
C TYR A 390 9.34 -23.46 -6.53
N GLY A 391 9.47 -24.78 -6.64
CA GLY A 391 9.94 -25.45 -7.85
C GLY A 391 9.21 -25.02 -9.15
N GLU A 392 7.93 -24.65 -9.07
CA GLU A 392 7.17 -24.14 -10.23
C GLU A 392 7.65 -22.76 -10.74
N TYR A 393 8.32 -21.98 -9.88
CA TYR A 393 8.86 -20.64 -10.18
C TYR A 393 10.38 -20.60 -10.30
N LYS A 394 11.08 -21.75 -10.32
CA LYS A 394 12.55 -21.81 -10.36
C LYS A 394 13.18 -20.89 -11.42
N LYS A 395 12.68 -20.93 -12.65
CA LYS A 395 13.19 -20.08 -13.75
C LYS A 395 13.01 -18.58 -13.48
N LEU A 396 11.91 -18.20 -12.85
CA LEU A 396 11.64 -16.81 -12.47
C LEU A 396 12.60 -16.35 -11.37
N ILE A 397 12.83 -17.22 -10.38
CA ILE A 397 13.77 -17.00 -9.27
C ILE A 397 15.19 -16.80 -9.82
N GLU A 398 15.64 -17.69 -10.71
CA GLU A 398 16.95 -17.59 -11.37
C GLU A 398 17.08 -16.28 -12.17
N ALA A 399 16.07 -15.95 -12.99
CA ALA A 399 16.08 -14.72 -13.79
C ALA A 399 16.12 -13.46 -12.91
N HIS A 400 15.35 -13.43 -11.82
CA HIS A 400 15.32 -12.32 -10.88
C HIS A 400 16.64 -12.17 -10.13
N HIS A 401 17.25 -13.29 -9.71
CA HIS A 401 18.56 -13.30 -9.08
C HIS A 401 19.66 -12.76 -10.00
N GLU A 402 19.68 -13.20 -11.25
CA GLU A 402 20.63 -12.68 -12.24
C GLU A 402 20.41 -11.20 -12.54
N ALA A 403 19.16 -10.74 -12.63
CA ALA A 403 18.84 -9.32 -12.78
C ALA A 403 19.34 -8.48 -11.59
N ALA A 404 19.21 -9.00 -10.38
CA ALA A 404 19.69 -8.34 -9.18
C ALA A 404 21.22 -8.29 -9.09
N LYS A 405 21.89 -9.40 -9.43
CA LYS A 405 23.37 -9.43 -9.51
C LYS A 405 23.88 -8.38 -10.48
N LYS A 406 23.30 -8.30 -11.69
CA LYS A 406 23.66 -7.30 -12.70
C LYS A 406 23.47 -5.87 -12.19
N TRP A 407 22.41 -5.62 -11.42
CA TRP A 407 22.17 -4.31 -10.83
C TRP A 407 23.19 -3.98 -9.73
N ILE A 408 23.48 -4.93 -8.84
CA ILE A 408 24.40 -4.74 -7.69
C ILE A 408 25.85 -4.55 -8.14
N HIS A 409 26.34 -5.35 -9.09
CA HIS A 409 27.74 -5.33 -9.50
C HIS A 409 28.00 -4.33 -10.65
N GLY A 410 26.94 -3.78 -11.25
CA GLY A 410 27.05 -3.06 -12.51
C GLY A 410 27.70 -3.93 -13.61
N PRO A 411 28.10 -3.33 -14.74
CA PRO A 411 28.84 -4.04 -15.80
C PRO A 411 30.30 -4.33 -15.44
N SER A 412 30.78 -3.97 -14.23
CA SER A 412 32.16 -4.17 -13.82
C SER A 412 32.29 -5.51 -13.09
N GLU A 413 33.08 -6.44 -13.67
CA GLU A 413 33.29 -7.80 -13.14
C GLU A 413 34.12 -7.87 -11.84
N ASP A 414 34.46 -6.74 -11.22
CA ASP A 414 35.30 -6.75 -10.03
C ASP A 414 34.47 -7.01 -8.75
N ILE A 415 34.08 -8.28 -8.59
CA ILE A 415 33.24 -8.82 -7.49
C ILE A 415 33.88 -8.58 -6.11
N SER A 416 35.17 -8.26 -6.05
CA SER A 416 35.92 -8.10 -4.79
C SER A 416 35.57 -6.84 -4.00
N SER A 417 34.94 -5.83 -4.63
CA SER A 417 34.51 -4.60 -3.97
C SER A 417 33.00 -4.44 -4.00
N ILE A 418 32.27 -5.35 -3.35
CA ILE A 418 30.86 -5.09 -3.02
C ILE A 418 30.84 -3.78 -2.23
N PRO A 419 30.20 -2.70 -2.72
CA PRO A 419 30.14 -1.46 -1.99
C PRO A 419 29.36 -1.74 -0.70
N THR A 420 30.08 -1.89 0.41
CA THR A 420 29.50 -1.84 1.77
C THR A 420 28.97 -0.42 2.10
N THR A 421 28.99 0.48 1.12
CA THR A 421 28.67 1.88 1.27
C THR A 421 27.16 2.06 1.31
N ASN A 422 26.69 2.27 2.54
CA ASN A 422 25.39 2.80 2.97
C ASN A 422 25.00 4.16 2.33
N SER A 423 25.47 4.51 1.13
CA SER A 423 25.11 5.79 0.51
C SER A 423 23.61 5.84 0.27
N HIS A 424 22.97 6.95 0.69
CA HIS A 424 21.52 7.13 0.55
C HIS A 424 21.07 7.05 -0.91
N ALA A 425 21.90 7.49 -1.86
CA ALA A 425 21.63 7.41 -3.29
C ALA A 425 21.47 5.96 -3.76
N ASN A 426 22.35 5.06 -3.30
CA ASN A 426 22.27 3.63 -3.61
C ASN A 426 20.99 3.01 -3.04
N ARG A 427 20.57 3.42 -1.84
CA ARG A 427 19.31 2.92 -1.23
C ARG A 427 18.08 3.35 -2.00
N ALA A 428 18.02 4.60 -2.46
CA ALA A 428 16.90 5.08 -3.28
C ALA A 428 16.80 4.34 -4.61
N GLY A 429 17.92 4.17 -5.32
CA GLY A 429 17.98 3.37 -6.55
C GLY A 429 17.53 1.92 -6.32
N TRP A 430 17.97 1.32 -5.21
CA TRP A 430 17.62 -0.04 -4.85
C TRP A 430 16.13 -0.22 -4.53
N ARG A 431 15.53 0.71 -3.78
CA ARG A 431 14.08 0.72 -3.51
C ARG A 431 13.28 0.79 -4.81
N ALA A 432 13.65 1.69 -5.72
CA ALA A 432 12.99 1.82 -7.01
C ALA A 432 13.10 0.53 -7.85
N TRP A 433 14.29 -0.04 -7.96
CA TRP A 433 14.50 -1.30 -8.67
C TRP A 433 13.65 -2.43 -8.07
N ARG A 434 13.66 -2.59 -6.74
CA ARG A 434 12.90 -3.64 -6.06
C ARG A 434 11.38 -3.45 -6.22
N ALA A 435 10.90 -2.21 -6.15
CA ALA A 435 9.50 -1.89 -6.38
C ALA A 435 9.07 -2.27 -7.81
N GLN A 436 9.92 -2.00 -8.80
CA GLN A 436 9.66 -2.37 -10.21
C GLN A 436 9.64 -3.88 -10.40
N GLN A 437 10.56 -4.61 -9.78
CA GLN A 437 10.56 -6.07 -9.84
C GLN A 437 9.32 -6.66 -9.17
N ALA A 438 8.95 -6.18 -7.98
CA ALA A 438 7.75 -6.62 -7.28
C ALA A 438 6.49 -6.39 -8.13
N ALA A 439 6.35 -5.20 -8.73
CA ALA A 439 5.25 -4.89 -9.63
C ALA A 439 5.18 -5.86 -10.81
N ARG A 440 6.31 -6.10 -11.50
CA ARG A 440 6.37 -7.01 -12.66
C ARG A 440 6.04 -8.45 -12.27
N ILE A 441 6.70 -8.99 -11.27
CA ILE A 441 6.52 -10.37 -10.82
C ILE A 441 5.05 -10.65 -10.47
N TYR A 442 4.42 -9.79 -9.67
CA TYR A 442 3.05 -10.07 -9.24
C TYR A 442 2.00 -9.72 -10.29
N THR A 443 2.27 -8.82 -11.24
CA THR A 443 1.39 -8.57 -12.39
C THR A 443 1.50 -9.69 -13.44
N ASP A 444 2.70 -10.21 -13.70
CA ASP A 444 2.93 -11.27 -14.70
C ASP A 444 2.54 -12.66 -14.19
N TYR A 445 2.49 -12.85 -12.86
CA TYR A 445 2.11 -14.11 -12.21
C TYR A 445 0.90 -13.94 -11.28
N PRO A 446 -0.34 -13.82 -11.81
CA PRO A 446 -1.54 -13.55 -11.01
C PRO A 446 -1.83 -14.61 -9.93
N LYS A 447 -1.44 -15.87 -10.17
CA LYS A 447 -1.56 -16.95 -9.17
C LYS A 447 -0.71 -16.63 -7.93
N LEU A 448 0.53 -16.20 -8.14
CA LEU A 448 1.44 -15.81 -7.06
C LEU A 448 0.89 -14.60 -6.28
N CYS A 449 0.31 -13.61 -6.98
CA CYS A 449 -0.34 -12.46 -6.34
C CYS A 449 -1.52 -12.90 -5.47
N LYS A 450 -2.37 -13.79 -5.97
CA LYS A 450 -3.50 -14.33 -5.24
C LYS A 450 -3.07 -15.10 -3.99
N ASP A 451 -2.05 -15.95 -4.12
CA ASP A 451 -1.52 -16.76 -3.02
C ASP A 451 -0.88 -15.91 -1.90
N HIS A 452 -0.39 -14.71 -2.24
CA HIS A 452 0.26 -13.78 -1.30
C HIS A 452 -0.54 -12.49 -1.05
N THR A 453 -1.85 -12.49 -1.29
CA THR A 453 -2.72 -11.32 -1.12
C THR A 453 -2.60 -10.72 0.29
N ASP A 454 -2.69 -11.56 1.33
CA ASP A 454 -2.61 -11.14 2.73
C ASP A 454 -1.21 -10.58 3.09
N PRO A 455 -0.08 -11.27 2.82
CA PRO A 455 1.26 -10.72 3.01
C PRO A 455 1.51 -9.39 2.30
N LEU A 456 1.08 -9.25 1.04
CA LEU A 456 1.22 -8.00 0.26
C LEU A 456 0.47 -6.85 0.94
N LEU A 457 -0.78 -7.10 1.35
CA LEU A 457 -1.60 -6.11 2.03
C LEU A 457 -0.98 -5.65 3.35
N LEU A 458 -0.52 -6.60 4.17
CA LEU A 458 0.12 -6.33 5.45
C LEU A 458 1.43 -5.54 5.30
N LEU A 459 2.28 -5.92 4.34
CA LEU A 459 3.51 -5.19 4.02
C LEU A 459 3.20 -3.75 3.63
N GLY A 460 2.22 -3.58 2.73
CA GLY A 460 1.80 -2.28 2.22
C GLY A 460 1.33 -1.33 3.32
N LEU A 461 0.46 -1.83 4.19
CA LEU A 461 -0.10 -1.07 5.31
C LEU A 461 0.96 -0.73 6.37
N ALA A 462 1.82 -1.68 6.74
CA ALA A 462 2.90 -1.44 7.70
C ALA A 462 3.92 -0.43 7.15
N GLY A 463 4.23 -0.50 5.85
CA GLY A 463 5.09 0.46 5.19
C GLY A 463 4.51 1.87 5.14
N LEU A 464 3.20 2.01 4.89
CA LEU A 464 2.51 3.30 4.94
C LEU A 464 2.50 3.87 6.36
N LEU A 465 2.22 3.02 7.36
CA LEU A 465 2.18 3.40 8.77
C LEU A 465 3.56 3.88 9.28
N GLY A 466 4.63 3.18 8.87
CA GLY A 466 6.00 3.53 9.24
C GLY A 466 6.52 4.83 8.60
N SER A 467 5.84 5.33 7.56
CA SER A 467 6.26 6.50 6.78
C SER A 467 5.26 7.67 6.85
N LEU A 468 4.37 7.71 7.85
CA LEU A 468 3.29 8.72 7.87
C LEU A 468 3.78 10.16 7.81
N GLY A 469 4.72 10.57 8.68
CA GLY A 469 5.13 11.98 8.68
C GLY A 469 6.20 12.30 7.66
N SER A 470 7.06 11.35 7.29
CA SER A 470 7.94 11.51 6.11
C SER A 470 7.16 11.73 4.80
N LEU A 471 5.93 11.22 4.72
CA LEU A 471 4.99 11.42 3.61
C LEU A 471 4.03 12.60 3.79
N GLY A 472 4.04 13.26 4.96
CA GLY A 472 3.13 14.36 5.28
C GLY A 472 1.67 13.95 5.38
N LEU A 473 1.38 12.75 5.91
CA LEU A 473 0.04 12.17 6.05
C LEU A 473 -0.51 12.24 7.49
N GLU A 474 0.03 13.10 8.34
CA GLU A 474 -0.36 13.22 9.74
C GLU A 474 -1.83 13.64 9.88
N ASP A 475 -2.33 14.48 8.98
CA ASP A 475 -3.74 14.90 8.95
C ASP A 475 -4.71 13.76 8.60
N ARG A 476 -4.21 12.67 8.02
CA ARG A 476 -4.98 11.47 7.67
C ARG A 476 -4.65 10.27 8.56
N SER A 477 -3.89 10.45 9.64
CA SER A 477 -3.41 9.32 10.47
C SER A 477 -4.55 8.49 11.09
N THR A 478 -5.68 9.13 11.43
CA THR A 478 -6.87 8.43 11.97
C THR A 478 -7.52 7.54 10.92
N ASP A 479 -7.73 8.04 9.70
CA ASP A 479 -8.32 7.27 8.60
C ASP A 479 -7.45 6.06 8.27
N ILE A 480 -6.14 6.28 8.15
CA ILE A 480 -5.17 5.23 7.87
C ILE A 480 -5.19 4.17 8.99
N SER A 481 -5.15 4.60 10.25
CA SER A 481 -5.16 3.67 11.39
C SER A 481 -6.46 2.89 11.48
N LYS A 482 -7.60 3.51 11.16
CA LYS A 482 -8.91 2.85 11.13
C LYS A 482 -9.00 1.84 9.98
N ALA A 483 -8.48 2.18 8.80
CA ALA A 483 -8.41 1.30 7.65
C ALA A 483 -7.49 0.09 7.94
N ILE A 484 -6.31 0.33 8.50
CA ILE A 484 -5.38 -0.70 8.98
C ILE A 484 -6.08 -1.61 9.99
N ALA A 485 -6.71 -1.04 11.02
CA ALA A 485 -7.40 -1.81 12.05
C ALA A 485 -8.58 -2.63 11.50
N LYS A 486 -9.31 -2.14 10.49
CA LYS A 486 -10.35 -2.89 9.77
C LYS A 486 -9.74 -4.07 9.01
N ILE A 487 -8.66 -3.82 8.27
CA ILE A 487 -8.03 -4.83 7.43
C ILE A 487 -7.39 -5.92 8.29
N LEU A 488 -6.56 -5.57 9.28
CA LEU A 488 -5.90 -6.51 10.17
C LEU A 488 -6.89 -7.46 10.85
N ARG A 489 -8.07 -6.97 11.24
CA ARG A 489 -9.15 -7.82 11.77
C ARG A 489 -9.72 -8.81 10.78
N SER A 490 -9.82 -8.42 9.51
CA SER A 490 -10.38 -9.27 8.45
C SER A 490 -9.37 -10.28 7.91
N THR A 491 -8.07 -10.00 8.10
CA THR A 491 -6.97 -10.83 7.59
C THR A 491 -6.76 -12.06 8.48
N SER A 492 -7.20 -13.22 7.99
CA SER A 492 -7.10 -14.48 8.72
C SER A 492 -5.65 -14.95 8.95
N SER A 493 -4.69 -14.49 8.12
CA SER A 493 -3.29 -14.93 8.16
C SER A 493 -2.54 -14.50 9.43
N LEU A 494 -2.94 -13.41 10.10
CA LEU A 494 -2.39 -13.02 11.40
C LEU A 494 -2.70 -14.03 12.51
N ASN A 495 -3.73 -14.84 12.31
CA ASN A 495 -4.11 -15.90 13.25
C ASN A 495 -3.41 -17.22 12.97
N LYS A 496 -2.49 -17.33 12.01
CA LYS A 496 -1.72 -18.57 11.75
C LYS A 496 -0.39 -18.54 12.49
N SER A 497 0.25 -19.68 12.78
CA SER A 497 1.59 -19.68 13.41
C SER A 497 2.72 -19.50 12.42
N GLU A 498 2.42 -19.75 11.14
CA GLU A 498 3.39 -19.78 10.07
C GLU A 498 3.92 -18.39 9.78
N GLN A 499 5.20 -18.29 9.45
CA GLN A 499 5.82 -17.05 9.01
C GLN A 499 5.13 -16.54 7.75
N LEU A 500 4.90 -15.23 7.68
CA LEU A 500 4.34 -14.61 6.48
C LEU A 500 5.49 -14.03 5.66
N THR A 501 5.82 -14.70 4.56
CA THR A 501 6.91 -14.31 3.67
C THR A 501 6.37 -13.76 2.35
N LEU A 502 7.20 -12.98 1.66
CA LEU A 502 6.98 -12.55 0.27
C LEU A 502 8.20 -12.97 -0.53
N PRO A 503 8.21 -14.21 -1.08
CA PRO A 503 9.35 -14.69 -1.86
C PRO A 503 9.60 -13.76 -3.05
N LEU A 504 10.82 -13.75 -3.58
CA LEU A 504 11.29 -12.88 -4.66
C LEU A 504 11.43 -11.40 -4.29
N VAL A 505 10.65 -10.88 -3.33
CA VAL A 505 10.62 -9.45 -3.00
C VAL A 505 11.29 -9.14 -1.66
N LEU A 506 11.19 -10.05 -0.69
CA LEU A 506 11.84 -9.96 0.61
C LEU A 506 12.60 -11.26 0.94
N PRO A 507 13.63 -11.21 1.81
CA PRO A 507 14.30 -12.42 2.28
C PRO A 507 13.32 -13.38 2.98
N LEU A 508 13.57 -14.69 2.96
CA LEU A 508 12.69 -15.65 3.68
C LEU A 508 12.75 -15.46 5.20
N SER A 509 13.87 -14.98 5.71
CA SER A 509 14.02 -14.61 7.12
C SER A 509 13.18 -13.39 7.51
N PHE A 510 12.64 -12.64 6.55
CA PHE A 510 11.79 -11.48 6.80
C PHE A 510 10.34 -11.93 7.05
N ASP A 511 9.96 -12.00 8.32
CA ASP A 511 8.56 -12.21 8.70
C ASP A 511 7.78 -10.90 8.68
N ILE A 512 6.82 -10.82 7.77
CA ILE A 512 5.95 -9.64 7.59
C ILE A 512 5.09 -9.41 8.83
N ARG A 513 4.74 -10.44 9.59
CA ARG A 513 3.96 -10.26 10.81
C ARG A 513 4.76 -9.53 11.88
N SER A 514 5.99 -9.97 12.13
CA SER A 514 6.95 -9.27 12.98
C SER A 514 7.13 -7.82 12.53
N TYR A 515 7.32 -7.59 11.23
CA TYR A 515 7.43 -6.23 10.68
C TYR A 515 6.20 -5.36 10.93
N VAL A 516 4.99 -5.89 10.76
CA VAL A 516 3.73 -5.16 11.03
C VAL A 516 3.66 -4.78 12.51
N VAL A 517 3.97 -5.71 13.41
CA VAL A 517 3.96 -5.46 14.86
C VAL A 517 4.99 -4.42 15.24
N ASP A 518 6.21 -4.52 14.70
CA ASP A 518 7.27 -3.54 14.90
C ASP A 518 6.88 -2.14 14.42
N ARG A 519 6.18 -2.02 13.29
CA ARG A 519 5.69 -0.73 12.79
C ARG A 519 4.55 -0.17 13.64
N ILE A 520 3.69 -1.02 14.20
CA ILE A 520 2.64 -0.56 15.13
C ILE A 520 3.26 -0.13 16.46
N ILE A 521 4.17 -0.92 17.05
CA ILE A 521 4.96 -0.55 18.23
C ILE A 521 5.65 0.79 17.98
N TYR A 522 6.34 0.82 16.84
CA TYR A 522 6.71 1.96 16.02
C TYR A 522 5.96 3.21 16.42
N VAL A 523 4.73 3.29 15.90
CA VAL A 523 3.83 4.43 15.97
C VAL A 523 3.07 4.59 17.29
N LEU A 524 3.06 3.58 18.17
CA LEU A 524 2.47 3.68 19.51
C LEU A 524 3.40 4.33 20.54
N LEU A 525 4.72 4.23 20.37
CA LEU A 525 5.69 4.77 21.34
C LEU A 525 5.50 6.29 21.57
N PRO A 526 5.43 6.77 22.82
CA PRO A 526 5.35 8.21 23.11
C PRO A 526 6.51 9.03 22.51
N PRO A 527 6.30 10.30 22.14
CA PRO A 527 7.34 11.14 21.52
C PRO A 527 8.64 11.26 22.34
N ARG A 528 8.59 11.20 23.67
CA ARG A 528 9.79 11.20 24.52
C ARG A 528 10.76 10.02 24.27
N PHE A 529 10.28 8.97 23.59
CA PHE A 529 11.07 7.80 23.20
C PHE A 529 11.41 7.81 21.70
N ARG A 530 11.12 8.91 20.99
CA ARG A 530 11.42 9.08 19.57
C ARG A 530 12.15 10.39 19.32
N ASN A 531 12.92 10.39 18.25
CA ASN A 531 13.68 11.57 17.83
C ASN A 531 12.91 12.49 16.86
N ASP A 532 11.65 12.17 16.50
CA ASP A 532 10.96 12.75 15.33
C ASP A 532 9.57 13.37 15.60
N VAL A 533 9.17 14.26 14.68
CA VAL A 533 7.92 15.06 14.57
C VAL A 533 6.66 14.20 14.29
N ASP A 534 6.84 12.92 14.00
CA ASP A 534 5.82 12.03 13.45
C ASP A 534 4.98 11.35 14.55
N THR A 535 4.30 12.14 15.37
CA THR A 535 3.39 11.60 16.39
C THR A 535 2.02 11.31 15.80
N LEU A 536 1.65 10.03 15.78
CA LEU A 536 0.28 9.61 15.54
C LEU A 536 -0.64 10.27 16.56
N ASN A 537 -1.78 10.80 16.12
CA ASN A 537 -2.76 11.36 17.06
C ASN A 537 -3.33 10.27 18.00
N GLU A 538 -3.84 10.67 19.17
CA GLU A 538 -4.29 9.73 20.20
C GLU A 538 -5.47 8.85 19.74
N GLU A 539 -6.34 9.37 18.86
CA GLU A 539 -7.49 8.61 18.31
C GLU A 539 -7.03 7.49 17.36
N ALA A 540 -6.05 7.78 16.51
CA ALA A 540 -5.42 6.81 15.65
C ALA A 540 -4.76 5.68 16.47
N LYS A 541 -4.11 6.01 17.60
CA LYS A 541 -3.54 5.01 18.52
C LYS A 541 -4.63 4.12 19.14
N VAL A 542 -5.79 4.68 19.48
CA VAL A 542 -6.97 3.92 19.96
C VAL A 542 -7.39 2.87 18.94
N TYR A 543 -7.44 3.21 17.64
CA TYR A 543 -7.81 2.26 16.59
C TYR A 543 -6.79 1.12 16.44
N LEU A 544 -5.49 1.43 16.48
CA LEU A 544 -4.44 0.41 16.38
C LEU A 544 -4.43 -0.53 17.59
N LEU A 545 -4.55 0.00 18.81
CA LEU A 545 -4.64 -0.83 20.02
C LEU A 545 -5.85 -1.75 20.01
N LYS A 546 -6.99 -1.27 19.50
CA LYS A 546 -8.20 -2.07 19.38
C LYS A 546 -7.99 -3.32 18.53
N THR A 547 -7.11 -3.26 17.52
CA THR A 547 -6.74 -4.44 16.73
C THR A 547 -6.09 -5.53 17.58
N PHE A 548 -5.17 -5.17 18.47
CA PHE A 548 -4.54 -6.13 19.39
C PHE A 548 -5.52 -6.67 20.43
N VAL A 549 -6.52 -5.86 20.82
CA VAL A 549 -7.59 -6.34 21.70
C VAL A 549 -8.44 -7.41 21.01
N GLU A 550 -8.72 -7.23 19.73
CA GLU A 550 -9.58 -8.11 18.94
C GLU A 550 -8.84 -9.33 18.37
N THR A 551 -7.50 -9.36 18.45
CA THR A 551 -6.66 -10.45 17.92
C THR A 551 -5.75 -11.03 19.01
N PRO A 552 -6.28 -11.88 19.93
CA PRO A 552 -5.53 -12.38 21.08
C PRO A 552 -4.24 -13.12 20.75
N ARG A 553 -4.16 -13.77 19.57
CA ARG A 553 -2.97 -14.52 19.15
C ARG A 553 -1.72 -13.65 19.00
N ILE A 554 -1.89 -12.37 18.64
CA ILE A 554 -0.74 -11.44 18.56
C ILE A 554 -0.02 -11.32 19.91
N TRP A 555 -0.73 -11.40 21.03
CA TRP A 555 -0.11 -11.37 22.36
C TRP A 555 0.65 -12.65 22.70
N VAL A 556 0.31 -13.78 22.08
CA VAL A 556 1.03 -15.04 22.27
C VAL A 556 2.37 -14.97 21.54
N ASP A 557 2.37 -14.47 20.30
CA ASP A 557 3.57 -14.44 19.46
C ASP A 557 4.48 -13.24 19.80
N PHE A 558 3.92 -12.08 20.16
CA PHE A 558 4.64 -10.80 20.31
C PHE A 558 4.39 -10.08 21.63
N GLY A 559 3.74 -10.73 22.60
CA GLY A 559 3.35 -10.11 23.88
C GLY A 559 4.48 -9.35 24.58
N PRO A 560 5.67 -9.95 24.77
CA PRO A 560 6.80 -9.27 25.42
C PRO A 560 7.23 -7.98 24.71
N GLN A 561 7.19 -7.96 23.37
CA GLN A 561 7.56 -6.80 22.56
C GLN A 561 6.51 -5.68 22.62
N LEU A 562 5.23 -6.06 22.72
CA LEU A 562 4.09 -5.14 22.76
C LEU A 562 3.82 -4.54 24.14
N ALA A 563 4.07 -5.31 25.21
CA ALA A 563 3.70 -4.92 26.57
C ALA A 563 4.38 -3.61 27.01
N LEU A 564 5.69 -3.47 26.77
CA LEU A 564 6.45 -2.29 27.19
C LEU A 564 5.98 -1.00 26.48
N PRO A 565 5.82 -0.96 25.14
CA PRO A 565 5.23 0.20 24.45
C PRO A 565 3.83 0.56 24.97
N VAL A 566 2.97 -0.42 25.28
CA VAL A 566 1.64 -0.17 25.82
C VAL A 566 1.69 0.39 27.24
N ILE A 567 2.60 -0.12 28.09
CA ILE A 567 2.89 0.40 29.42
C ILE A 567 3.38 1.86 29.34
N GLN A 568 4.35 2.13 28.46
CA GLN A 568 4.90 3.46 28.25
C GLN A 568 3.85 4.45 27.73
N LEU A 569 2.96 3.98 26.86
CA LEU A 569 1.84 4.77 26.32
C LEU A 569 0.80 5.06 27.40
N LEU A 570 0.40 4.07 28.19
CA LEU A 570 -0.52 4.24 29.32
C LEU A 570 0.02 5.26 30.33
N HIS A 571 1.32 5.18 30.64
CA HIS A 571 1.96 6.14 31.55
C HIS A 571 2.01 7.56 30.96
N ALA A 572 2.26 7.71 29.65
CA ALA A 572 2.43 9.01 29.00
C ALA A 572 1.12 9.75 28.69
N THR A 573 0.04 9.01 28.40
CA THR A 573 -1.21 9.62 27.90
C THR A 573 -2.12 10.11 29.02
N GLU A 574 -2.81 11.23 28.77
CA GLU A 574 -3.93 11.71 29.60
C GLU A 574 -5.29 11.50 28.92
N ASN A 575 -5.32 10.88 27.73
CA ASN A 575 -6.55 10.62 27.01
C ASN A 575 -7.27 9.39 27.60
N ASP A 576 -8.44 9.58 28.21
CA ASP A 576 -9.20 8.51 28.88
C ASP A 576 -9.55 7.33 27.94
N LYS A 577 -9.87 7.61 26.66
CA LYS A 577 -10.17 6.55 25.68
C LYS A 577 -8.93 5.71 25.40
N LEU A 578 -7.76 6.35 25.27
CA LEU A 578 -6.51 5.66 25.05
C LEU A 578 -6.07 4.88 26.28
N CYS A 579 -6.15 5.48 27.48
CA CYS A 579 -5.91 4.78 28.75
C CYS A 579 -6.78 3.52 28.85
N LYS A 580 -8.08 3.62 28.54
CA LYS A 580 -9.00 2.47 28.50
C LYS A 580 -8.52 1.38 27.54
N GLN A 581 -8.11 1.73 26.32
CA GLN A 581 -7.61 0.74 25.37
C GLN A 581 -6.28 0.10 25.81
N CYS A 582 -5.36 0.88 26.39
CA CYS A 582 -4.12 0.33 26.95
C CYS A 582 -4.41 -0.68 28.08
N ILE A 583 -5.35 -0.37 28.97
CA ILE A 583 -5.75 -1.27 30.06
C ILE A 583 -6.34 -2.57 29.49
N ILE A 584 -7.22 -2.49 28.49
CA ILE A 584 -7.80 -3.70 27.87
C ILE A 584 -6.72 -4.52 27.15
N ALA A 585 -5.78 -3.86 26.46
CA ALA A 585 -4.64 -4.50 25.83
C ALA A 585 -3.76 -5.25 26.86
N LEU A 586 -3.47 -4.62 28.00
CA LEU A 586 -2.69 -5.25 29.08
C LEU A 586 -3.44 -6.43 29.72
N ASP A 587 -4.77 -6.36 29.85
CA ASP A 587 -5.58 -7.51 30.32
C ASP A 587 -5.51 -8.68 29.35
N ASN A 588 -5.49 -8.43 28.04
CA ASN A 588 -5.29 -9.49 27.07
C ASN A 588 -3.89 -10.12 27.17
N TYR A 589 -2.88 -9.31 27.47
CA TYR A 589 -1.53 -9.81 27.70
C TYR A 589 -1.43 -10.67 28.97
N THR A 590 -2.05 -10.30 30.09
CA THR A 590 -2.00 -11.15 31.31
C THR A 590 -2.56 -12.55 31.07
N ARG A 591 -3.53 -12.69 30.16
CA ARG A 591 -4.13 -13.98 29.79
C ARG A 591 -3.15 -14.91 29.07
N THR A 592 -2.09 -14.40 28.46
CA THR A 592 -1.03 -15.23 27.85
C THR A 592 -0.08 -15.82 28.90
N LYS A 593 -0.25 -15.47 30.18
CA LYS A 593 0.60 -15.87 31.30
C LYS A 593 2.09 -15.54 31.06
N PRO A 594 2.40 -14.26 30.79
CA PRO A 594 3.77 -13.79 30.58
C PRO A 594 4.70 -14.12 31.74
N SER A 595 6.00 -14.19 31.45
CA SER A 595 7.01 -14.48 32.47
C SER A 595 7.11 -13.35 33.50
N LEU A 596 7.56 -13.67 34.71
CA LEU A 596 7.64 -12.70 35.81
C LEU A 596 8.53 -11.50 35.48
N HIS A 597 9.62 -11.71 34.75
CA HIS A 597 10.57 -10.64 34.39
C HIS A 597 9.97 -9.61 33.43
N GLU A 598 8.97 -9.99 32.63
CA GLU A 598 8.30 -9.09 31.70
C GLU A 598 7.43 -8.03 32.41
N TRP A 599 7.11 -8.20 33.69
CA TRP A 599 6.28 -7.27 34.49
C TRP A 599 7.07 -6.29 35.34
N GLU A 600 8.40 -6.38 35.39
CA GLU A 600 9.21 -5.40 36.12
C GLU A 600 9.01 -3.95 35.65
N PRO A 601 8.85 -3.66 34.34
CA PRO A 601 8.48 -2.33 33.87
C PRO A 601 7.15 -1.82 34.46
N PHE A 602 6.20 -2.70 34.76
CA PHE A 602 4.88 -2.31 35.28
C PHE A 602 5.00 -1.53 36.60
N VAL A 603 5.89 -1.97 37.49
CA VAL A 603 6.17 -1.26 38.76
C VAL A 603 7.03 -0.03 38.50
N SER A 604 8.07 -0.17 37.67
CA SER A 604 9.05 0.90 37.40
C SER A 604 8.42 2.14 36.76
N TYR A 605 7.36 1.98 35.95
CA TYR A 605 6.61 3.07 35.33
C TYR A 605 5.40 3.54 36.16
N ALA A 606 5.27 3.14 37.43
CA ALA A 606 4.13 3.48 38.30
C ALA A 606 2.76 3.15 37.67
N ILE A 607 2.69 2.07 36.87
CA ILE A 607 1.46 1.69 36.17
C ILE A 607 0.29 1.38 37.11
N PRO A 608 0.49 0.72 38.28
CA PRO A 608 -0.58 0.57 39.26
C PRO A 608 -1.26 1.91 39.58
N GLU A 609 -0.48 2.96 39.90
CA GLU A 609 -0.99 4.29 40.22
C GLU A 609 -1.83 4.84 39.07
N LYS A 610 -1.25 4.82 37.86
CA LYS A 610 -1.95 5.33 36.67
C LYS A 610 -3.26 4.58 36.44
N MET A 611 -3.31 3.25 36.54
CA MET A 611 -4.53 2.47 36.36
C MET A 611 -5.60 2.80 37.40
N VAL A 612 -5.23 2.94 38.68
CA VAL A 612 -6.18 3.33 39.73
C VAL A 612 -6.69 4.75 39.50
N SER A 613 -5.82 5.66 39.04
CA SER A 613 -6.24 7.03 38.66
C SER A 613 -7.24 7.03 37.49
N VAL A 614 -7.09 6.12 36.52
CA VAL A 614 -8.03 5.97 35.40
C VAL A 614 -9.36 5.40 35.88
N VAL A 615 -9.37 4.44 36.81
CA VAL A 615 -10.62 3.92 37.41
C VAL A 615 -11.37 5.01 38.18
N LYS A 616 -10.64 5.89 38.88
CA LYS A 616 -11.24 7.04 39.60
C LYS A 616 -11.97 7.98 38.65
N LYS A 617 -11.48 8.16 37.41
CA LYS A 617 -12.10 8.96 36.36
C LYS A 617 -13.18 8.19 35.57
N ASN A 618 -12.99 6.88 35.39
CA ASN A 618 -13.81 6.03 34.54
C ASN A 618 -14.01 4.64 35.18
N VAL A 619 -15.16 4.46 35.84
CA VAL A 619 -15.48 3.20 36.55
C VAL A 619 -15.60 1.99 35.63
N ASP A 620 -15.90 2.19 34.34
CA ASP A 620 -16.08 1.09 33.37
C ASP A 620 -14.80 0.26 33.21
N VAL A 621 -13.63 0.84 33.48
CA VAL A 621 -12.36 0.11 33.34
C VAL A 621 -12.02 -0.77 34.55
N ARG A 622 -12.79 -0.66 35.64
CA ARG A 622 -12.53 -1.36 36.91
C ARG A 622 -12.35 -2.87 36.74
N PHE A 623 -13.17 -3.50 35.89
CA PHE A 623 -13.11 -4.94 35.68
C PHE A 623 -11.73 -5.39 35.16
N TRP A 624 -11.23 -4.77 34.09
CA TRP A 624 -9.93 -5.11 33.51
C TRP A 624 -8.77 -4.76 34.46
N VAL A 625 -8.87 -3.64 35.17
CA VAL A 625 -7.87 -3.28 36.19
C VAL A 625 -7.80 -4.35 37.28
N ALA A 626 -8.95 -4.82 37.78
CA ALA A 626 -8.97 -5.88 38.79
C ALA A 626 -8.30 -7.19 38.30
N GLN A 627 -8.54 -7.59 37.05
CA GLN A 627 -7.91 -8.78 36.45
C GLN A 627 -6.39 -8.63 36.33
N ILE A 628 -5.90 -7.46 35.91
CA ILE A 628 -4.46 -7.19 35.84
C ILE A 628 -3.85 -7.20 37.25
N PHE A 629 -4.52 -6.61 38.23
CA PHE A 629 -4.07 -6.66 39.62
C PHE A 629 -4.06 -8.09 40.17
N GLU A 630 -5.04 -8.93 39.83
CA GLU A 630 -5.06 -10.34 40.24
C GLU A 630 -3.86 -11.10 39.68
N PHE A 631 -3.58 -10.96 38.38
CA PHE A 631 -2.39 -11.53 37.77
C PHE A 631 -1.10 -11.00 38.42
N PHE A 632 -1.01 -9.69 38.60
CA PHE A 632 0.14 -9.03 39.24
C PHE A 632 0.30 -9.45 40.71
N SER A 633 -0.78 -9.81 41.40
CA SER A 633 -0.72 -10.32 42.78
C SER A 633 -0.06 -11.68 42.86
N HIS A 634 -0.31 -12.54 41.87
CA HIS A 634 0.44 -13.80 41.75
C HIS A 634 1.94 -13.54 41.53
N TYR A 635 2.29 -12.54 40.71
CA TYR A 635 3.68 -12.08 40.56
C TYR A 635 4.27 -11.63 41.91
N LEU A 636 3.49 -10.97 42.76
CA LEU A 636 3.98 -10.54 44.08
C LEU A 636 4.11 -11.68 45.11
N SER A 637 3.53 -12.86 44.85
CA SER A 637 3.35 -13.93 45.84
C SER A 637 4.48 -14.97 45.96
N GLU A 638 5.39 -15.10 44.98
CA GLU A 638 6.59 -15.97 45.14
C GLU A 638 7.69 -15.26 45.99
N PRO A 639 8.57 -15.97 46.73
CA PRO A 639 8.99 -15.61 48.11
C PRO A 639 9.95 -14.42 48.23
N ARG A 640 10.04 -13.63 49.33
CA ARG A 640 9.10 -13.28 50.44
C ARG A 640 9.46 -11.92 51.08
N GLU A 641 10.71 -11.42 50.99
CA GLU A 641 11.11 -10.16 51.65
C GLU A 641 11.17 -8.95 50.70
N SER A 642 11.69 -9.09 49.47
CA SER A 642 11.83 -7.95 48.55
C SER A 642 10.48 -7.46 47.96
N ARG A 643 9.43 -8.27 48.01
CA ARG A 643 8.15 -7.99 47.33
C ARG A 643 7.11 -7.32 48.22
N THR A 644 7.09 -7.62 49.52
CA THR A 644 6.26 -6.86 50.49
C THR A 644 6.68 -5.39 50.48
N SER A 645 7.99 -5.11 50.35
CA SER A 645 8.49 -3.75 50.12
C SER A 645 7.87 -3.12 48.87
N LYS A 646 7.86 -3.80 47.72
CA LYS A 646 7.24 -3.29 46.48
C LYS A 646 5.74 -3.01 46.65
N ILE A 647 5.01 -3.86 47.38
CA ILE A 647 3.59 -3.61 47.70
C ILE A 647 3.47 -2.34 48.55
N PHE A 648 4.28 -2.21 49.60
CA PHE A 648 4.29 -1.00 50.43
C PHE A 648 4.62 0.25 49.61
N ASP A 649 5.57 0.18 48.69
CA ASP A 649 5.94 1.31 47.82
C ASP A 649 4.76 1.71 46.92
N ILE A 650 4.04 0.74 46.35
CA ILE A 650 2.80 0.99 45.60
C ILE A 650 1.74 1.61 46.52
N LEU A 651 1.52 1.08 47.72
CA LEU A 651 0.52 1.61 48.65
C LEU A 651 0.85 3.04 49.11
N ARG A 652 2.11 3.32 49.45
CA ARG A 652 2.61 4.67 49.77
C ARG A 652 2.31 5.63 48.64
N LEU A 653 2.64 5.25 47.40
CA LEU A 653 2.35 6.05 46.22
C LEU A 653 0.83 6.33 46.08
N MET A 654 -0.02 5.32 46.27
CA MET A 654 -1.48 5.47 46.19
C MET A 654 -2.07 6.39 47.25
N ILE A 655 -1.54 6.34 48.48
CA ILE A 655 -1.95 7.23 49.57
C ILE A 655 -1.52 8.66 49.25
N SER A 656 -0.27 8.84 48.79
CA SER A 656 0.27 10.17 48.47
C SER A 656 -0.55 10.91 47.41
N LYS A 657 -1.21 10.18 46.51
CA LYS A 657 -2.00 10.66 45.37
C LYS A 657 -3.52 10.63 45.57
N ASP A 658 -4.00 10.33 46.78
CA ASP A 658 -5.43 10.21 47.10
C ASP A 658 -6.16 9.16 46.22
N LEU A 659 -5.48 8.05 45.94
CA LEU A 659 -5.96 6.92 45.13
C LEU A 659 -6.26 5.67 45.99
N PHE A 660 -5.88 5.67 47.27
CA PHE A 660 -6.02 4.52 48.16
C PHE A 660 -7.46 3.99 48.28
N GLY A 661 -8.45 4.88 48.38
CA GLY A 661 -9.86 4.48 48.40
C GLY A 661 -10.32 3.79 47.12
N THR A 662 -9.89 4.29 45.96
CA THR A 662 -10.19 3.67 44.66
C THR A 662 -9.51 2.30 44.52
N LEU A 663 -8.29 2.13 45.04
CA LEU A 663 -7.61 0.84 45.08
C LEU A 663 -8.39 -0.20 45.91
N ILE A 664 -8.85 0.17 47.12
CA ILE A 664 -9.68 -0.70 47.97
C ILE A 664 -10.96 -1.09 47.23
N TYR A 665 -11.60 -0.12 46.57
CA TYR A 665 -12.81 -0.35 45.77
C TYR A 665 -12.58 -1.34 44.62
N ILE A 666 -11.44 -1.25 43.93
CA ILE A 666 -11.05 -2.21 42.88
C ILE A 666 -10.87 -3.62 43.48
N ILE A 667 -10.04 -3.75 44.52
CA ILE A 667 -9.69 -5.04 45.12
C ILE A 667 -10.94 -5.74 45.67
N ARG A 668 -11.79 -5.03 46.40
CA ARG A 668 -13.00 -5.57 47.01
C ARG A 668 -14.12 -5.80 46.00
N GLY A 669 -14.21 -4.94 44.99
CA GLY A 669 -15.18 -5.03 43.91
C GLY A 669 -14.90 -6.15 42.91
N SER A 670 -13.66 -6.68 42.87
CA SER A 670 -13.27 -7.78 41.97
C SER A 670 -14.01 -9.09 42.25
N GLY A 671 -14.38 -9.33 43.52
CA GLY A 671 -14.87 -10.64 43.98
C GLY A 671 -13.79 -11.73 44.07
N SER A 672 -12.54 -11.45 43.69
CA SER A 672 -11.44 -12.40 43.76
C SER A 672 -10.91 -12.51 45.19
N LYS A 673 -10.98 -13.72 45.76
CA LYS A 673 -10.49 -13.99 47.12
C LYS A 673 -8.96 -13.89 47.17
N SER A 674 -8.24 -14.40 46.16
CA SER A 674 -6.78 -14.33 46.09
C SER A 674 -6.30 -12.88 46.08
N LEU A 675 -6.92 -12.02 45.27
CA LEU A 675 -6.59 -10.60 45.22
C LEU A 675 -6.80 -9.91 46.58
N VAL A 676 -7.92 -10.19 47.25
CA VAL A 676 -8.18 -9.64 48.58
C VAL A 676 -7.14 -10.14 49.59
N ASP A 677 -6.85 -11.44 49.62
CA ASP A 677 -5.94 -12.04 50.60
C ASP A 677 -4.51 -11.49 50.45
N ILE A 678 -4.04 -11.30 49.20
CA ILE A 678 -2.67 -10.81 48.90
C ILE A 678 -2.49 -9.34 49.30
N TRP A 679 -3.48 -8.48 49.06
CA TRP A 679 -3.36 -7.04 49.35
C TRP A 679 -3.83 -6.65 50.75
N GLN A 680 -4.75 -7.41 51.36
CA GLN A 680 -5.33 -7.07 52.65
C GLN A 680 -4.29 -7.06 53.78
N SER A 681 -3.39 -8.05 53.86
CA SER A 681 -2.38 -8.10 54.93
C SER A 681 -1.41 -6.92 54.84
N PRO A 682 -0.76 -6.62 53.68
CA PRO A 682 0.08 -5.44 53.55
C PRO A 682 -0.65 -4.13 53.85
N MET A 683 -1.89 -3.96 53.41
CA MET A 683 -2.64 -2.74 53.74
C MET A 683 -2.91 -2.55 55.24
N LEU A 684 -3.13 -3.65 55.99
CA LEU A 684 -3.33 -3.60 57.43
C LEU A 684 -2.03 -3.44 58.22
N GLU A 685 -0.91 -3.91 57.66
CA GLU A 685 0.42 -3.77 58.26
C GLU A 685 1.05 -2.39 58.00
N LEU A 686 0.68 -1.74 56.89
CA LEU A 686 1.26 -0.47 56.46
C LEU A 686 1.27 0.63 57.55
N PRO A 687 0.20 0.86 58.34
CA PRO A 687 0.24 1.84 59.43
C PRO A 687 1.38 1.61 60.43
N ARG A 688 1.68 0.34 60.74
CA ARG A 688 2.78 0.00 61.66
C ARG A 688 4.14 0.28 61.03
N VAL A 689 4.29 -0.01 59.74
CA VAL A 689 5.51 0.25 58.96
C VAL A 689 5.76 1.75 58.80
N LEU A 690 4.71 2.53 58.51
CA LEU A 690 4.82 4.00 58.44
C LEU A 690 5.19 4.59 59.80
N LYS A 691 4.60 4.09 60.90
CA LYS A 691 4.93 4.57 62.25
C LYS A 691 6.37 4.24 62.66
N SER A 692 6.86 3.04 62.35
CA SER A 692 8.25 2.68 62.69
C SER A 692 9.27 3.58 61.98
N ASN A 693 8.91 4.12 60.81
CA ASN A 693 9.79 4.96 60.00
C ASN A 693 9.55 6.46 60.16
N SER A 694 8.40 6.88 60.70
CA SER A 694 8.00 8.30 60.75
C SER A 694 8.92 9.18 61.61
N HIS A 695 9.67 8.58 62.54
CA HIS A 695 10.72 9.29 63.29
C HIS A 695 11.92 9.70 62.42
N HIS A 696 12.06 9.11 61.23
CA HIS A 696 13.17 9.34 60.30
C HIS A 696 12.75 9.90 58.95
N ASP A 697 11.49 9.76 58.55
CA ASP A 697 10.96 10.25 57.27
C ASP A 697 9.65 11.04 57.47
N GLN A 698 9.71 12.36 57.23
CA GLN A 698 8.55 13.26 57.29
C GLN A 698 7.46 12.85 56.29
N GLY A 699 7.82 12.19 55.19
CA GLY A 699 6.88 11.66 54.21
C GLY A 699 5.96 10.59 54.80
N ASP A 700 6.51 9.63 55.55
CA ASP A 700 5.71 8.54 56.15
C ASP A 700 4.72 9.06 57.21
N ALA A 701 5.04 10.15 57.92
CA ALA A 701 4.11 10.82 58.83
C ALA A 701 2.93 11.48 58.09
N GLU A 702 3.19 12.14 56.94
CA GLU A 702 2.14 12.71 56.10
C GLU A 702 1.25 11.62 55.51
N LEU A 703 1.82 10.50 55.07
CA LEU A 703 1.07 9.36 54.55
C LEU A 703 0.17 8.74 55.63
N LEU A 704 0.66 8.60 56.86
CA LEU A 704 -0.14 8.10 57.98
C LEU A 704 -1.34 9.02 58.24
N LYS A 705 -1.12 10.34 58.25
CA LYS A 705 -2.19 11.34 58.38
C LYS A 705 -3.22 11.22 57.26
N LYS A 706 -2.80 11.07 56.00
CA LYS A 706 -3.72 10.85 54.86
C LYS A 706 -4.52 9.56 54.99
N MET A 707 -3.95 8.50 55.55
CA MET A 707 -4.69 7.26 55.84
C MET A 707 -5.75 7.47 56.94
N GLU A 708 -5.44 8.24 57.98
CA GLU A 708 -6.39 8.61 59.05
C GLU A 708 -7.52 9.46 58.50
N GLU A 709 -7.20 10.48 57.70
CA GLU A 709 -8.17 11.34 57.01
C GLU A 709 -9.09 10.51 56.09
N PHE A 710 -8.52 9.58 55.30
CA PHE A 710 -9.30 8.64 54.48
C PHE A 710 -10.27 7.80 55.32
N CYS A 711 -9.78 7.23 56.44
CA CYS A 711 -10.62 6.44 57.34
C CYS A 711 -11.72 7.30 57.98
N GLY A 712 -11.43 8.54 58.36
CA GLY A 712 -12.38 9.48 58.97
C GLY A 712 -13.46 9.96 57.98
N ALA A 713 -13.06 10.26 56.75
CA ALA A 713 -13.94 10.80 55.71
C ALA A 713 -14.87 9.76 55.08
N TYR A 714 -14.50 8.48 55.11
CA TYR A 714 -15.31 7.41 54.55
C TYR A 714 -16.54 7.13 55.43
N VAL A 715 -17.62 7.88 55.19
CA VAL A 715 -18.95 7.69 55.80
C VAL A 715 -19.68 6.61 55.01
N PHE A 716 -20.19 5.61 55.73
CA PHE A 716 -20.83 4.40 55.24
C PHE A 716 -21.79 4.63 54.05
N ASP A 717 -21.31 4.41 52.82
CA ASP A 717 -22.17 4.08 51.70
C ASP A 717 -22.39 2.55 51.69
N THR A 718 -23.52 2.13 51.14
CA THR A 718 -24.21 0.84 51.19
C THR A 718 -23.41 -0.43 50.85
N GLU A 719 -22.14 -0.35 50.42
CA GLU A 719 -21.34 -1.52 50.06
C GLU A 719 -20.66 -2.16 51.29
N THR A 720 -21.31 -3.16 51.89
CA THR A 720 -20.97 -3.76 53.20
C THR A 720 -19.53 -4.29 53.29
N LYS A 721 -18.91 -4.68 52.16
CA LYS A 721 -17.57 -5.28 52.13
C LYS A 721 -16.44 -4.25 52.30
N VAL A 722 -16.56 -3.07 51.70
CA VAL A 722 -15.56 -1.99 51.84
C VAL A 722 -15.59 -1.45 53.27
N ASN A 723 -16.78 -1.25 53.83
CA ASN A 723 -16.99 -0.76 55.19
C ASN A 723 -16.32 -1.66 56.24
N ARG A 724 -16.43 -2.99 56.09
CA ARG A 724 -15.76 -3.93 56.99
C ARG A 724 -14.24 -3.78 56.96
N PHE A 725 -13.65 -3.57 55.78
CA PHE A 725 -12.21 -3.39 55.66
C PHE A 725 -11.74 -2.06 56.26
N VAL A 726 -12.44 -0.96 56.00
CA VAL A 726 -12.13 0.34 56.60
C VAL A 726 -12.21 0.26 58.13
N GLY A 727 -13.18 -0.49 58.69
CA GLY A 727 -13.25 -0.76 60.13
C GLY A 727 -12.02 -1.48 60.68
N LEU A 728 -11.49 -2.48 59.95
CA LEU A 728 -10.24 -3.16 60.34
C LEU A 728 -9.05 -2.19 60.29
N LEU A 729 -8.97 -1.34 59.27
CA LEU A 729 -7.89 -0.37 59.14
C LEU A 729 -7.93 0.70 60.25
N LYS A 730 -9.12 1.18 60.62
CA LYS A 730 -9.32 2.08 61.78
C LYS A 730 -8.81 1.47 63.08
N ASN A 731 -9.09 0.19 63.30
CA ASN A 731 -8.63 -0.51 64.51
C ASN A 731 -7.10 -0.61 64.55
N GLU A 732 -6.44 -0.83 63.42
CA GLU A 732 -4.97 -0.86 63.36
C GLU A 732 -4.35 0.54 63.55
N LEU A 733 -4.95 1.59 62.97
CA LEU A 733 -4.53 2.98 63.20
C LEU A 733 -4.69 3.44 64.66
N GLY A 734 -5.76 2.99 65.34
CA GLY A 734 -5.97 3.27 66.77
C GLY A 734 -4.86 2.68 67.65
N LYS A 735 -4.46 1.42 67.40
CA LYS A 735 -3.34 0.77 68.11
C LYS A 735 -2.01 1.51 67.92
N VAL A 736 -1.79 2.03 66.71
CA VAL A 736 -0.63 2.85 66.36
C VAL A 736 -0.66 4.19 67.11
N SER A 737 -1.82 4.79 67.33
CA SER A 737 -1.96 6.04 68.11
C SER A 737 -1.70 5.84 69.62
N ASP A 738 -2.33 4.83 70.23
CA ASP A 738 -2.32 4.60 71.68
C ASP A 738 -0.94 4.21 72.25
N SER A 739 -0.08 3.65 71.41
CA SER A 739 1.29 3.25 71.78
C SER A 739 2.25 4.45 71.95
N SER A 740 1.92 5.63 71.43
CA SER A 740 2.77 6.83 71.60
C SER A 740 2.61 7.51 72.96
N THR A 741 1.47 7.32 73.62
CA THR A 741 1.16 7.97 74.91
C THR A 741 1.78 7.29 76.13
N HIS A 742 2.33 6.09 76.01
CA HIS A 742 2.90 5.34 77.13
C HIS A 742 4.43 5.46 77.29
N GLU A 743 5.17 5.94 76.29
CA GLU A 743 6.66 6.03 76.37
C GLU A 743 7.20 7.36 76.94
N VAL A 744 6.36 8.38 77.15
CA VAL A 744 6.81 9.68 77.70
C VAL A 744 6.77 9.72 79.25
N GLY A 745 6.48 8.59 79.91
CA GLY A 745 6.20 8.55 81.36
C GLY A 745 7.26 7.98 82.30
N SER A 746 8.42 7.48 81.85
CA SER A 746 9.33 6.75 82.77
C SER A 746 10.84 6.96 82.57
N SER A 747 11.29 8.16 82.21
CA SER A 747 12.70 8.53 82.26
C SER A 747 12.93 9.79 83.10
N THR A 748 12.62 9.69 84.41
CA THR A 748 13.07 10.67 85.42
C THR A 748 13.70 10.02 86.65
N ASP A 749 14.10 8.74 86.60
CA ASP A 749 14.78 8.06 87.71
C ASP A 749 16.10 7.41 87.25
N ALA A 750 17.07 8.23 86.84
CA ALA A 750 18.48 7.84 86.74
C ALA A 750 19.42 9.07 86.79
N GLU A 751 19.28 9.90 87.82
CA GLU A 751 20.37 10.78 88.28
C GLU A 751 20.21 11.05 89.79
N ARG A 752 20.76 10.12 90.59
CA ARG A 752 21.18 10.34 91.97
C ARG A 752 22.25 9.34 92.37
#